data_AF-A0A8B9F6V1-F1
#
_entry.id   AF-A0A8B9F6V1-F1
#
_cell.length_a   1.000
_cell.length_b   1.000
_cell.length_c   1.000
_cell.angle_alpha   90.00
_cell.angle_beta   90.00
_cell.angle_gamma   90.00
#
_symmetry.space_group_name_H-M   'P 1'
#
loop_
_entity.id
_entity.type
_entity.pdbx_description
1 polymer ?
#
loop_
_entity_poly.entity_id
_entity_poly.type
_entity_poly.pdbx_seq_one_letter_code
_entity_poly.pdbx_strand_id
1 'polypeptide(L)'
;SEPCSHSKTHKCFVAKDFLLSSFLFFINRIVAMCGDYYIGGRRFASLSDLIGYYSHVSCLLKEEKLFFPVAPPEPVEDRRRVRAILPYTKVPETDEISFLKGDMFIVHNELEDGWMWVTNLRTDEQGLIVEDLIEEVVSNFIFSSVISKPEAYNLLMTVGQVCSFLVRPSDNTPGDYSLYFRTSENIQRFKICPTSSNQFMIGGRYYNSIAEIIEHYRKEQIVEGYYLKDPVPMQYQEQVLNDAVDGKEIYSTIRHKTKDAFYKNIVKKGYLLKKSKGKRWKNLYFILEGNDAQLIYFESEKRATKPKGLIDLSVCSVYGVHDSLFGRPNCFQIVAQHFSEEHCIFYFAGETPEQAQDWMKALQMFCNLRKNSPGISNKRLRQVSSLILHVEEAHTLPVKHFTNPYCNIYLNNVQVAKTHIREGQNPVWSEEFVFDDLSSDINRFEISLSNKTKKSKDPDILFMRCKLSQLQKGHATDEWFHLSSYIPLKGTEPGSLRVRARYSMEKIMPEEEYSEFKELILQKEMHVVYALSHVCGQDRTLLAGILLKIFLHENLESLLLRTLNDREISMEDEATTLFRATTLASTLMEQYMKTTATRFVHHALKDSILKIMDCKQSCELNPSKLEKNEDVNINLAHLLNILSELLEKIFMAAEILPPTLRYIYGCLQKSVQSKWPANTTMRTRVVSGFVFLRLICPAILNPRMFNIISDSPSPTAARTLTLVAKSVQNLANLVEFGAKNVPELPDTTEHSRTDLSRYLAALHEMCMAHSDELRTLSNERGVMQHVLKKLLAITELLQQKQNQYSVSNNIR
;
A
#
# COMPACT_ATOMS: atom_id res chain seq x y z
N SER A 1 8.89 6.91 -86.99
CA SER A 1 7.81 6.54 -86.06
C SER A 1 8.44 6.03 -84.79
N GLU A 2 8.85 6.97 -83.95
CA GLU A 2 9.31 6.76 -82.57
C GLU A 2 8.69 7.90 -81.76
N PRO A 3 8.34 7.65 -80.49
CA PRO A 3 8.54 8.70 -79.51
C PRO A 3 9.25 8.23 -78.24
N CYS A 4 10.08 9.14 -77.76
CA CYS A 4 10.84 9.21 -76.52
C CYS A 4 10.00 9.29 -75.24
N SER A 5 10.57 8.89 -74.10
CA SER A 5 10.73 9.73 -72.87
C SER A 5 11.56 8.95 -71.83
N HIS A 6 12.82 9.30 -71.57
CA HIS A 6 13.34 10.35 -70.67
C HIS A 6 13.24 10.04 -69.16
N SER A 7 14.30 9.42 -68.61
CA SER A 7 14.76 9.67 -67.24
C SER A 7 15.71 10.87 -67.24
N LYS A 8 15.20 12.02 -66.77
CA LYS A 8 16.00 13.19 -66.38
C LYS A 8 15.53 13.65 -65.02
N THR A 9 16.24 13.22 -63.98
CA THR A 9 16.11 13.71 -62.62
C THR A 9 16.89 15.00 -62.47
N HIS A 10 16.25 16.16 -62.65
CA HIS A 10 16.71 17.40 -62.06
C HIS A 10 15.58 18.43 -61.90
N LYS A 11 15.47 18.92 -60.65
CA LYS A 11 15.05 20.26 -60.22
C LYS A 11 13.57 20.64 -60.36
N CYS A 12 12.80 20.43 -59.29
CA CYS A 12 11.76 21.39 -58.90
C CYS A 12 12.34 22.32 -57.84
N PHE A 13 12.68 23.53 -58.28
CA PHE A 13 13.11 24.65 -57.45
C PHE A 13 11.91 25.31 -56.75
N VAL A 14 12.18 25.83 -55.57
CA VAL A 14 11.37 26.73 -54.74
C VAL A 14 10.77 27.86 -55.58
N ALA A 15 9.45 28.00 -55.56
CA ALA A 15 8.74 29.19 -56.03
C ALA A 15 7.66 29.61 -55.01
N LYS A 16 7.99 29.56 -53.71
CA LYS A 16 7.08 30.01 -52.65
C LYS A 16 7.25 31.49 -52.29
N ASP A 17 8.39 32.09 -52.62
CA ASP A 17 8.72 33.49 -52.26
C ASP A 17 9.08 34.36 -53.46
N PHE A 18 8.15 34.45 -54.41
CA PHE A 18 8.14 35.56 -55.37
C PHE A 18 6.83 36.30 -55.21
N LEU A 19 6.92 37.58 -54.82
CA LEU A 19 5.85 38.56 -54.56
C LEU A 19 5.47 38.73 -53.09
N LEU A 20 6.30 39.50 -52.37
CA LEU A 20 5.95 40.17 -51.12
C LEU A 20 5.05 41.38 -51.41
N SER A 21 3.74 41.19 -51.33
CA SER A 21 2.77 42.23 -50.94
C SER A 21 1.51 41.54 -50.43
N SER A 22 1.12 41.87 -49.20
CA SER A 22 0.22 41.16 -48.29
C SER A 22 -1.26 41.08 -48.72
N PHE A 23 -1.58 41.23 -50.01
CA PHE A 23 -2.95 41.26 -50.52
C PHE A 23 -3.25 40.25 -51.64
N LEU A 24 -2.26 39.51 -52.15
CA LEU A 24 -2.40 38.70 -53.38
C LEU A 24 -2.66 37.20 -53.17
N PHE A 25 -2.64 36.68 -51.94
CA PHE A 25 -2.81 35.24 -51.69
C PHE A 25 -4.20 34.70 -52.07
N PHE A 26 -5.17 35.58 -52.31
CA PHE A 26 -6.58 35.20 -52.42
C PHE A 26 -7.16 35.07 -53.84
N ILE A 27 -6.44 35.44 -54.92
CA ILE A 27 -7.12 35.57 -56.23
C ILE A 27 -6.63 34.64 -57.36
N ASN A 28 -5.38 34.17 -57.42
CA ASN A 28 -5.01 33.20 -58.48
C ASN A 28 -3.88 32.25 -58.06
N ARG A 29 -4.21 30.99 -57.81
CA ARG A 29 -3.25 29.91 -57.53
C ARG A 29 -2.71 29.35 -58.85
N ILE A 30 -1.40 29.26 -59.01
CA ILE A 30 -0.79 28.56 -60.16
C ILE A 30 -0.94 27.06 -59.92
N VAL A 31 -1.56 26.35 -60.86
CA VAL A 31 -1.75 24.90 -60.78
C VAL A 31 -0.90 24.23 -61.86
N ALA A 32 -0.03 23.31 -61.46
CA ALA A 32 0.72 22.47 -62.39
C ALA A 32 -0.02 21.13 -62.53
N MET A 33 -0.44 20.76 -63.74
CA MET A 33 -1.04 19.46 -64.04
C MET A 33 -0.44 18.89 -65.31
N CYS A 34 0.05 17.65 -65.24
CA CYS A 34 0.59 16.90 -66.40
C CYS A 34 1.66 17.66 -67.22
N GLY A 35 2.50 18.47 -66.58
CA GLY A 35 3.59 19.20 -67.22
C GLY A 35 3.24 20.62 -67.70
N ASP A 36 1.96 20.99 -67.69
CA ASP A 36 1.48 22.33 -68.03
C ASP A 36 1.15 23.16 -66.78
N TYR A 37 1.25 24.48 -66.89
CA TYR A 37 1.03 25.46 -65.83
C TYR A 37 -0.22 26.30 -66.12
N TYR A 38 -1.08 26.48 -65.11
CA TYR A 38 -2.36 27.17 -65.24
C TYR A 38 -2.48 28.33 -64.27
N ILE A 39 -2.95 29.48 -64.73
CA ILE A 39 -3.29 30.63 -63.88
C ILE A 39 -4.49 31.38 -64.50
N GLY A 40 -5.52 31.69 -63.69
CA GLY A 40 -6.73 32.38 -64.16
C GLY A 40 -7.45 31.72 -65.34
N GLY A 41 -7.33 30.39 -65.48
CA GLY A 41 -7.94 29.61 -66.58
C GLY A 41 -7.12 29.55 -67.89
N ARG A 42 -5.92 30.14 -67.96
CA ARG A 42 -5.01 30.04 -69.12
C ARG A 42 -3.92 29.00 -68.89
N ARG A 43 -3.60 28.23 -69.94
CA ARG A 43 -2.58 27.17 -69.96
C ARG A 43 -1.26 27.67 -70.55
N PHE A 44 -0.14 27.28 -69.93
CA PHE A 44 1.22 27.54 -70.38
C PHE A 44 2.02 26.24 -70.37
N ALA A 45 2.83 25.99 -71.40
CA ALA A 45 3.60 24.76 -71.54
C ALA A 45 4.82 24.69 -70.61
N SER A 46 5.26 25.84 -70.07
CA SER A 46 6.34 25.91 -69.09
C SER A 46 6.15 27.09 -68.15
N LEU A 47 6.77 27.01 -66.97
CA LEU A 47 6.79 28.11 -66.00
C LEU A 47 7.49 29.35 -66.59
N SER A 48 8.48 29.15 -67.45
CA SER A 48 9.18 30.22 -68.16
C SER A 48 8.25 30.97 -69.12
N ASP A 49 7.35 30.27 -69.80
CA ASP A 49 6.36 30.90 -70.71
C ASP A 49 5.31 31.68 -69.92
N LEU A 50 4.86 31.16 -68.78
CA LEU A 50 3.95 31.85 -67.87
C LEU A 50 4.58 33.14 -67.34
N ILE A 51 5.81 33.07 -66.83
CA ILE A 51 6.54 34.22 -66.31
C ILE A 51 6.80 35.22 -67.44
N GLY A 52 7.24 34.77 -68.61
CA GLY A 52 7.48 35.62 -69.77
C GLY A 52 6.22 36.38 -70.21
N TYR A 53 5.07 35.68 -70.28
CA TYR A 53 3.79 36.25 -70.68
C TYR A 53 3.32 37.38 -69.74
N TYR A 54 3.40 37.17 -68.43
CA TYR A 54 2.99 38.20 -67.45
C TYR A 54 4.08 39.22 -67.10
N SER A 55 5.31 39.02 -67.59
CA SER A 55 6.37 40.03 -67.51
C SER A 55 6.35 41.00 -68.71
N HIS A 56 5.96 40.53 -69.90
CA HIS A 56 6.10 41.32 -71.14
C HIS A 56 4.81 41.54 -71.95
N VAL A 57 3.81 40.65 -71.86
CA VAL A 57 2.66 40.62 -72.79
C VAL A 57 1.36 41.07 -72.13
N SER A 58 1.13 40.71 -70.87
CA SER A 58 -0.09 41.05 -70.13
C SER A 58 0.22 41.33 -68.66
N CYS A 59 -0.68 42.01 -67.96
CA CYS A 59 -0.55 42.26 -66.53
C CYS A 59 -1.51 41.35 -65.75
N LEU A 60 -1.06 40.79 -64.64
CA LEU A 60 -1.88 39.96 -63.74
C LEU A 60 -2.90 40.81 -62.97
N LEU A 61 -2.58 42.08 -62.73
CA LEU A 61 -3.43 43.13 -62.19
C LEU A 61 -3.30 44.38 -63.07
N LYS A 62 -4.33 45.23 -63.11
CA LYS A 62 -4.33 46.43 -63.97
C LYS A 62 -3.15 47.34 -63.59
N GLU A 63 -2.24 47.57 -64.54
CA GLU A 63 -1.05 48.44 -64.41
C GLU A 63 0.16 47.88 -63.63
N GLU A 64 0.18 46.61 -63.21
CA GLU A 64 1.34 46.00 -62.54
C GLU A 64 2.00 44.88 -63.38
N LYS A 65 3.31 45.01 -63.66
CA LYS A 65 4.13 44.02 -64.39
C LYS A 65 5.15 43.37 -63.46
N LEU A 66 5.50 42.11 -63.72
CA LEU A 66 6.57 41.39 -63.01
C LEU A 66 7.94 41.98 -63.40
N PHE A 67 8.72 42.46 -62.43
CA PHE A 67 10.08 42.96 -62.65
C PHE A 67 11.11 42.23 -61.78
N PHE A 68 12.13 41.68 -62.45
CA PHE A 68 13.36 41.00 -61.99
C PHE A 68 13.23 39.67 -61.22
N PRO A 69 13.83 38.57 -61.77
CA PRO A 69 13.96 37.32 -61.03
C PRO A 69 15.19 37.32 -60.10
N VAL A 70 14.97 37.28 -58.77
CA VAL A 70 15.99 36.96 -57.77
C VAL A 70 16.23 35.44 -57.70
N ALA A 71 17.49 35.00 -57.67
CA ALA A 71 17.84 33.59 -57.54
C ALA A 71 17.49 33.05 -56.13
N PRO A 72 17.01 31.80 -55.99
CA PRO A 72 16.69 31.24 -54.68
C PRO A 72 17.96 31.03 -53.85
N PRO A 73 17.93 31.25 -52.52
CA PRO A 73 18.98 30.77 -51.64
C PRO A 73 19.12 29.24 -51.77
N GLU A 74 20.33 28.72 -51.57
CA GLU A 74 20.64 27.29 -51.69
C GLU A 74 19.61 26.42 -50.95
N PRO A 75 19.10 25.33 -51.55
CA PRO A 75 18.08 24.51 -50.94
C PRO A 75 18.65 23.83 -49.70
N VAL A 76 18.13 24.21 -48.53
CA VAL A 76 18.23 23.38 -47.34
C VAL A 76 17.47 22.09 -47.65
N GLU A 77 18.20 20.99 -47.87
CA GLU A 77 17.59 19.67 -48.00
C GLU A 77 17.03 19.22 -46.64
N ASP A 78 15.88 19.75 -46.28
CA ASP A 78 15.09 19.28 -45.13
C ASP A 78 14.29 18.04 -45.54
N ARG A 79 14.98 17.02 -46.07
CA ARG A 79 14.33 15.76 -46.43
C ARG A 79 14.07 14.99 -45.14
N ARG A 80 12.80 14.80 -44.79
CA ARG A 80 12.33 14.04 -43.62
C ARG A 80 13.06 12.68 -43.57
N ARG A 81 13.86 12.48 -42.51
CA ARG A 81 14.60 11.24 -42.29
C ARG A 81 13.96 10.45 -41.18
N VAL A 82 13.82 9.16 -41.43
CA VAL A 82 13.19 8.23 -40.50
C VAL A 82 14.06 6.99 -40.33
N ARG A 83 13.97 6.32 -39.20
CA ARG A 83 14.78 5.14 -38.86
C ARG A 83 13.87 3.95 -38.58
N ALA A 84 14.21 2.78 -39.12
CA ALA A 84 13.54 1.52 -38.78
C ALA A 84 13.70 1.19 -37.28
N ILE A 85 12.58 1.01 -36.56
CA ILE A 85 12.60 0.55 -35.17
C ILE A 85 12.57 -0.99 -35.05
N LEU A 86 12.20 -1.68 -36.13
CA LEU A 86 12.14 -3.14 -36.24
C LEU A 86 12.57 -3.62 -37.64
N PRO A 87 13.10 -4.85 -37.79
CA PRO A 87 13.38 -5.43 -39.10
C PRO A 87 12.08 -5.86 -39.81
N TYR A 88 12.04 -5.74 -41.13
CA TYR A 88 10.91 -6.09 -41.98
C TYR A 88 11.36 -6.81 -43.25
N THR A 89 10.60 -7.83 -43.64
CA THR A 89 10.81 -8.56 -44.90
C THR A 89 9.63 -8.28 -45.82
N LYS A 90 9.92 -7.80 -47.03
CA LYS A 90 8.91 -7.44 -48.02
C LYS A 90 8.02 -8.61 -48.38
N VAL A 91 6.76 -8.32 -48.67
CA VAL A 91 5.87 -9.30 -49.31
C VAL A 91 6.32 -9.50 -50.77
N PRO A 92 6.44 -10.75 -51.27
CA PRO A 92 6.73 -10.98 -52.68
C PRO A 92 5.67 -10.35 -53.59
N GLU A 93 6.08 -9.78 -54.73
CA GLU A 93 5.19 -9.17 -55.73
C GLU A 93 4.50 -7.86 -55.29
N THR A 94 4.98 -7.19 -54.24
CA THR A 94 4.58 -5.82 -53.87
C THR A 94 5.73 -4.82 -54.05
N ASP A 95 5.40 -3.53 -54.02
CA ASP A 95 6.39 -2.44 -54.09
C ASP A 95 7.10 -2.19 -52.74
N GLU A 96 6.98 -3.10 -51.78
CA GLU A 96 7.61 -3.00 -50.47
C GLU A 96 9.11 -3.33 -50.50
N ILE A 97 9.87 -2.76 -49.57
CA ILE A 97 11.31 -3.04 -49.40
C ILE A 97 11.60 -3.75 -48.08
N SER A 98 12.63 -4.61 -48.09
CA SER A 98 13.10 -5.28 -46.87
C SER A 98 14.15 -4.42 -46.17
N PHE A 99 14.11 -4.37 -44.84
CA PHE A 99 15.02 -3.52 -44.06
C PHE A 99 15.31 -4.10 -42.68
N LEU A 100 16.41 -3.69 -42.08
CA LEU A 100 16.83 -4.10 -40.75
C LEU A 100 16.53 -2.99 -39.73
N LYS A 101 16.38 -3.35 -38.44
CA LYS A 101 16.29 -2.37 -37.36
C LYS A 101 17.53 -1.46 -37.38
N GLY A 102 17.30 -0.14 -37.38
CA GLY A 102 18.33 0.88 -37.47
C GLY A 102 18.60 1.40 -38.89
N ASP A 103 18.01 0.81 -39.93
CA ASP A 103 18.11 1.33 -41.29
C ASP A 103 17.49 2.73 -41.37
N MET A 104 18.17 3.63 -42.08
CA MET A 104 17.75 5.02 -42.24
C MET A 104 17.07 5.18 -43.60
N PHE A 105 15.99 5.94 -43.64
CA PHE A 105 15.26 6.23 -44.86
C PHE A 105 15.12 7.73 -45.09
N ILE A 106 15.08 8.10 -46.36
CA ILE A 106 14.63 9.40 -46.83
C ILE A 106 13.19 9.25 -47.30
N VAL A 107 12.27 9.99 -46.70
CA VAL A 107 10.85 9.98 -47.10
C VAL A 107 10.66 10.87 -48.31
N HIS A 108 10.09 10.31 -49.38
CA HIS A 108 9.77 11.04 -50.62
C HIS A 108 8.29 11.40 -50.72
N ASN A 109 7.41 10.51 -50.25
CA ASN A 109 5.98 10.72 -50.30
C ASN A 109 5.25 9.95 -49.19
N GLU A 110 4.19 10.53 -48.66
CA GLU A 110 3.26 9.90 -47.72
C GLU A 110 1.97 9.54 -48.47
N LEU A 111 1.51 8.32 -48.30
CA LEU A 111 0.29 7.77 -48.93
C LEU A 111 -0.83 7.70 -47.89
N GLU A 112 -2.07 7.60 -48.37
CA GLU A 112 -3.22 7.33 -47.51
C GLU A 112 -3.06 5.96 -46.81
N ASP A 113 -3.57 5.82 -45.58
CA ASP A 113 -3.49 4.62 -44.72
C ASP A 113 -2.11 4.27 -44.11
N GLY A 114 -1.22 5.26 -43.95
CA GLY A 114 0.02 5.11 -43.13
C GLY A 114 1.21 4.49 -43.87
N TRP A 115 1.14 4.41 -45.20
CA TRP A 115 2.23 3.96 -46.07
C TRP A 115 3.09 5.13 -46.54
N MET A 116 4.40 4.90 -46.69
CA MET A 116 5.34 5.89 -47.18
C MET A 116 6.23 5.31 -48.28
N TRP A 117 6.48 6.13 -49.30
CA TRP A 117 7.49 5.85 -50.31
C TRP A 117 8.83 6.43 -49.88
N VAL A 118 9.84 5.57 -49.74
CA VAL A 118 11.13 5.95 -49.16
C VAL A 118 12.31 5.39 -49.95
N THR A 119 13.50 5.95 -49.72
CA THR A 119 14.78 5.33 -50.10
C THR A 119 15.52 4.88 -48.86
N ASN A 120 15.92 3.61 -48.81
CA ASN A 120 16.79 3.09 -47.77
C ASN A 120 18.24 3.55 -48.02
N LEU A 121 18.83 4.28 -47.08
CA LEU A 121 20.19 4.81 -47.20
C LEU A 121 21.28 3.73 -47.14
N ARG A 122 20.97 2.52 -46.66
CA ARG A 122 21.92 1.40 -46.62
C ARG A 122 21.91 0.60 -47.93
N THR A 123 20.73 0.33 -48.50
CA THR A 123 20.59 -0.53 -49.69
C THR A 123 20.37 0.24 -50.98
N ASP A 124 20.09 1.54 -50.90
CA ASP A 124 19.65 2.41 -52.00
C ASP A 124 18.37 1.93 -52.72
N GLU A 125 17.66 0.96 -52.12
CA GLU A 125 16.38 0.48 -52.63
C GLU A 125 15.26 1.48 -52.33
N GLN A 126 14.38 1.67 -53.31
CA GLN A 126 13.17 2.48 -53.20
C GLN A 126 11.94 1.59 -53.12
N GLY A 127 11.01 1.94 -52.24
CA GLY A 127 9.71 1.29 -52.17
C GLY A 127 8.91 1.70 -50.95
N LEU A 128 7.89 0.90 -50.66
CA LEU A 128 6.91 1.15 -49.61
C LEU A 128 7.36 0.64 -48.25
N ILE A 129 7.11 1.44 -47.22
CA ILE A 129 7.23 1.09 -45.80
C ILE A 129 6.01 1.59 -45.02
N VAL A 130 5.73 1.00 -43.85
CA VAL A 130 4.62 1.41 -42.97
C VAL A 130 5.14 2.32 -41.85
N GLU A 131 4.41 3.41 -41.55
CA GLU A 131 4.74 4.37 -40.48
C GLU A 131 4.94 3.72 -39.12
N ASP A 132 4.17 2.68 -38.79
CA ASP A 132 4.25 1.95 -37.52
C ASP A 132 5.63 1.30 -37.26
N LEU A 133 6.48 1.15 -38.29
CA LEU A 133 7.79 0.49 -38.20
C LEU A 133 8.98 1.45 -38.22
N ILE A 134 8.74 2.76 -38.13
CA ILE A 134 9.78 3.79 -38.19
C ILE A 134 9.64 4.91 -37.13
N GLU A 135 10.75 5.57 -36.81
CA GLU A 135 10.80 6.77 -35.95
C GLU A 135 11.44 7.96 -36.67
N GLU A 136 10.99 9.19 -36.39
CA GLU A 136 11.61 10.41 -36.96
C GLU A 136 12.96 10.73 -36.32
N VAL A 137 13.93 11.12 -37.16
CA VAL A 137 15.26 11.54 -36.71
C VAL A 137 15.36 13.06 -36.75
N VAL A 138 15.20 13.71 -35.59
CA VAL A 138 15.38 15.16 -35.43
C VAL A 138 16.84 15.48 -35.08
N SER A 139 17.53 16.20 -35.96
CA SER A 139 18.93 16.59 -35.78
C SER A 139 19.07 17.91 -35.01
N ASN A 140 19.55 17.88 -33.75
CA ASN A 140 20.56 18.82 -33.21
C ASN A 140 20.97 18.51 -31.76
N PHE A 141 22.29 18.42 -31.54
CA PHE A 141 23.05 17.89 -30.38
C PHE A 141 22.85 18.54 -29.00
N ILE A 142 21.95 19.52 -28.84
CA ILE A 142 21.75 20.28 -27.58
C ILE A 142 20.29 20.25 -27.11
N PHE A 143 19.36 19.83 -27.98
CA PHE A 143 17.93 19.86 -27.71
C PHE A 143 17.43 18.48 -27.29
N SER A 144 17.00 18.38 -26.04
CA SER A 144 16.23 17.22 -25.59
C SER A 144 14.76 17.45 -25.96
N SER A 145 14.39 17.15 -27.21
CA SER A 145 13.03 17.37 -27.74
C SER A 145 11.97 16.46 -27.11
N VAL A 146 12.36 15.45 -26.33
CA VAL A 146 11.45 14.37 -25.89
C VAL A 146 11.32 14.27 -24.36
N ILE A 147 11.95 15.16 -23.58
CA ILE A 147 11.94 15.11 -22.10
C ILE A 147 10.88 16.05 -21.52
N SER A 148 10.00 15.52 -20.66
CA SER A 148 8.94 16.28 -19.98
C SER A 148 9.49 17.18 -18.86
N LYS A 149 8.72 18.20 -18.42
CA LYS A 149 9.14 19.07 -17.29
C LYS A 149 9.58 18.28 -16.03
N PRO A 150 8.85 17.24 -15.58
CA PRO A 150 9.27 16.41 -14.45
C PRO A 150 10.58 15.65 -14.70
N GLU A 151 10.75 15.08 -15.89
CA GLU A 151 11.94 14.30 -16.24
C GLU A 151 13.19 15.18 -16.32
N ALA A 152 13.08 16.40 -16.85
CA ALA A 152 14.15 17.38 -16.85
C ALA A 152 14.60 17.75 -15.42
N TYR A 153 13.64 17.91 -14.51
CA TYR A 153 13.94 18.19 -13.11
C TYR A 153 14.65 17.01 -12.44
N ASN A 154 14.15 15.78 -12.68
CA ASN A 154 14.75 14.56 -12.15
C ASN A 154 16.18 14.37 -12.65
N LEU A 155 16.42 14.54 -13.96
CA LEU A 155 17.73 14.33 -14.58
C LEU A 155 18.78 15.31 -14.04
N LEU A 156 18.42 16.58 -13.86
CA LEU A 156 19.30 17.57 -13.24
C LEU A 156 19.59 17.24 -11.77
N MET A 157 18.63 16.70 -11.02
CA MET A 157 18.83 16.32 -9.61
C MET A 157 19.65 15.03 -9.43
N THR A 158 19.47 14.04 -10.31
CA THR A 158 20.17 12.75 -10.20
C THR A 158 21.55 12.76 -10.85
N VAL A 159 21.68 13.40 -12.00
CA VAL A 159 22.89 13.32 -12.84
C VAL A 159 23.60 14.67 -12.96
N GLY A 160 22.84 15.78 -13.00
CA GLY A 160 23.41 17.12 -13.13
C GLY A 160 24.24 17.52 -11.91
N GLN A 161 25.39 18.14 -12.10
CA GLN A 161 26.17 18.73 -11.01
C GLN A 161 25.67 20.16 -10.71
N VAL A 162 26.14 20.77 -9.61
CA VAL A 162 25.91 22.21 -9.39
C VAL A 162 26.49 22.98 -10.58
N CYS A 163 25.73 23.93 -11.12
CA CYS A 163 25.98 24.64 -12.38
C CYS A 163 25.68 23.86 -13.67
N SER A 164 25.16 22.63 -13.60
CA SER A 164 24.68 21.93 -14.80
C SER A 164 23.35 22.49 -15.30
N PHE A 165 23.12 22.34 -16.60
CA PHE A 165 21.92 22.84 -17.27
C PHE A 165 21.40 21.93 -18.37
N LEU A 166 20.13 22.12 -18.74
CA LEU A 166 19.52 21.52 -19.93
C LEU A 166 18.51 22.49 -20.56
N VAL A 167 18.35 22.41 -21.89
CA VAL A 167 17.35 23.18 -22.64
C VAL A 167 16.37 22.21 -23.32
N ARG A 168 15.08 22.52 -23.22
CA ARG A 168 14.01 21.75 -23.85
C ARG A 168 12.88 22.64 -24.39
N PRO A 169 12.04 22.16 -25.31
CA PRO A 169 10.80 22.83 -25.69
C PRO A 169 9.86 23.01 -24.48
N SER A 170 9.02 24.05 -24.49
CA SER A 170 8.06 24.35 -23.41
C SER A 170 6.78 23.52 -23.55
N ASP A 171 6.38 22.77 -22.51
CA ASP A 171 5.13 21.97 -22.53
C ASP A 171 3.87 22.82 -22.71
N ASN A 172 3.87 24.06 -22.20
CA ASN A 172 2.68 24.88 -22.09
C ASN A 172 2.55 25.93 -23.20
N THR A 173 3.60 26.13 -24.00
CA THR A 173 3.62 27.18 -25.02
C THR A 173 4.40 26.68 -26.23
N PRO A 174 3.71 26.15 -27.27
CA PRO A 174 4.34 25.65 -28.48
C PRO A 174 5.22 26.73 -29.13
N GLY A 175 6.47 26.37 -29.44
CA GLY A 175 7.47 27.30 -30.01
C GLY A 175 8.40 27.96 -28.98
N ASP A 176 8.04 27.99 -27.68
CA ASP A 176 8.93 28.50 -26.63
C ASP A 176 9.88 27.41 -26.13
N TYR A 177 11.01 27.81 -25.56
CA TYR A 177 11.98 26.94 -24.92
C TYR A 177 12.08 27.21 -23.41
N SER A 178 12.56 26.22 -22.66
CA SER A 178 12.80 26.30 -21.22
C SER A 178 14.20 25.79 -20.89
N LEU A 179 15.00 26.65 -20.27
CA LEU A 179 16.32 26.33 -19.72
C LEU A 179 16.16 25.98 -18.23
N TYR A 180 16.59 24.79 -17.84
CA TYR A 180 16.63 24.36 -16.43
C TYR A 180 18.09 24.38 -15.96
N PHE A 181 18.31 24.92 -14.76
CA PHE A 181 19.64 25.16 -14.20
C PHE A 181 19.70 24.71 -12.73
N ARG A 182 20.71 23.93 -12.34
CA ARG A 182 20.89 23.44 -10.97
C ARG A 182 21.77 24.37 -10.13
N THR A 183 21.21 24.93 -9.06
CA THR A 183 21.94 25.62 -7.98
C THR A 183 22.30 24.63 -6.85
N SER A 184 22.91 25.10 -5.76
CA SER A 184 23.21 24.26 -4.58
C SER A 184 21.95 23.80 -3.82
N GLU A 185 20.86 24.57 -3.88
CA GLU A 185 19.66 24.35 -3.06
C GLU A 185 18.44 23.92 -3.89
N ASN A 186 18.36 24.31 -5.16
CA ASN A 186 17.21 24.05 -6.02
C ASN A 186 17.55 24.04 -7.52
N ILE A 187 16.57 23.66 -8.35
CA ILE A 187 16.64 23.87 -9.81
C ILE A 187 15.79 25.08 -10.19
N GLN A 188 16.38 26.02 -10.91
CA GLN A 188 15.71 27.20 -11.45
C GLN A 188 15.37 27.01 -12.93
N ARG A 189 14.27 27.62 -13.36
CA ARG A 189 13.76 27.54 -14.74
C ARG A 189 13.69 28.93 -15.35
N PHE A 190 14.27 29.08 -16.53
CA PHE A 190 14.20 30.28 -17.36
C PHE A 190 13.43 30.01 -18.64
N LYS A 191 12.56 30.94 -19.00
CA LYS A 191 11.79 30.88 -20.25
C LYS A 191 12.58 31.58 -21.36
N ILE A 192 12.69 30.93 -22.51
CA ILE A 192 13.29 31.46 -23.73
C ILE A 192 12.18 31.58 -24.77
N CYS A 193 11.86 32.79 -25.21
CA CYS A 193 10.79 33.04 -26.17
C CYS A 193 11.38 33.50 -27.51
N PRO A 194 11.03 32.88 -28.66
CA PRO A 194 11.36 33.44 -29.97
C PRO A 194 10.58 34.75 -30.21
N THR A 195 11.21 35.69 -30.90
CA THR A 195 10.62 36.97 -31.30
C THR A 195 10.22 36.96 -32.77
N SER A 196 9.37 37.90 -33.17
CA SER A 196 8.97 38.10 -34.58
C SER A 196 10.14 38.49 -35.51
N SER A 197 11.27 38.94 -34.94
CA SER A 197 12.52 39.25 -35.65
C SER A 197 13.48 38.05 -35.77
N ASN A 198 13.02 36.84 -35.47
CA ASN A 198 13.81 35.60 -35.50
C ASN A 198 15.00 35.59 -34.50
N GLN A 199 14.82 36.25 -33.35
CA GLN A 199 15.76 36.25 -32.21
C GLN A 199 15.15 35.52 -31.00
N PHE A 200 15.96 35.13 -30.03
CA PHE A 200 15.55 34.48 -28.80
C PHE A 200 15.69 35.43 -27.60
N MET A 201 14.63 35.56 -26.82
CA MET A 201 14.58 36.44 -25.66
C MET A 201 14.60 35.64 -24.35
N ILE A 202 15.47 36.03 -23.42
CA ILE A 202 15.55 35.49 -22.05
C ILE A 202 15.90 36.62 -21.07
N GLY A 203 15.10 36.76 -20.00
CA GLY A 203 15.33 37.77 -18.96
C GLY A 203 15.38 39.22 -19.47
N GLY A 204 14.71 39.53 -20.58
CA GLY A 204 14.69 40.86 -21.20
C GLY A 204 15.86 41.16 -22.15
N ARG A 205 16.75 40.20 -22.42
CA ARG A 205 17.84 40.31 -23.41
C ARG A 205 17.54 39.48 -24.66
N TYR A 206 18.05 39.92 -25.81
CA TYR A 206 17.82 39.29 -27.12
C TYR A 206 19.12 38.71 -27.68
N TYR A 207 19.01 37.52 -28.27
CA TYR A 207 20.13 36.75 -28.82
C TYR A 207 19.74 36.17 -30.18
N ASN A 208 20.68 35.96 -31.10
CA ASN A 208 20.37 35.43 -32.44
C ASN A 208 20.21 33.91 -32.44
N SER A 209 20.69 33.21 -31.39
CA SER A 209 20.52 31.77 -31.22
C SER A 209 20.51 31.36 -29.75
N ILE A 210 20.00 30.16 -29.46
CA ILE A 210 20.08 29.55 -28.13
C ILE A 210 21.54 29.22 -27.74
N ALA A 211 22.41 28.96 -28.73
CA ALA A 211 23.84 28.75 -28.49
C ALA A 211 24.51 30.03 -27.94
N GLU A 212 24.14 31.20 -28.46
CA GLU A 212 24.60 32.49 -27.93
C GLU A 212 24.13 32.74 -26.49
N ILE A 213 22.90 32.34 -26.15
CA ILE A 213 22.39 32.40 -24.77
C ILE A 213 23.29 31.59 -23.83
N ILE A 214 23.62 30.36 -24.21
CA ILE A 214 24.45 29.47 -23.40
C ILE A 214 25.86 30.04 -23.24
N GLU A 215 26.48 30.49 -24.33
CA GLU A 215 27.83 31.05 -24.31
C GLU A 215 27.93 32.33 -23.48
N HIS A 216 26.88 33.16 -23.52
CA HIS A 216 26.77 34.36 -22.69
C HIS A 216 26.74 34.01 -21.21
N TYR A 217 25.84 33.11 -20.78
CA TYR A 217 25.70 32.73 -19.37
C TYR A 217 26.74 31.72 -18.87
N ARG A 218 27.66 31.26 -19.73
CA ARG A 218 28.93 30.64 -19.31
C ARG A 218 29.92 31.67 -18.76
N LYS A 219 29.83 32.93 -19.23
CA LYS A 219 30.75 34.03 -18.86
C LYS A 219 30.12 35.02 -17.89
N GLU A 220 28.80 35.22 -17.96
CA GLU A 220 28.03 36.04 -17.01
C GLU A 220 27.18 35.19 -16.08
N GLN A 221 26.92 35.71 -14.87
CA GLN A 221 26.09 35.03 -13.89
C GLN A 221 24.64 34.99 -14.35
N ILE A 222 24.04 33.80 -14.38
CA ILE A 222 22.60 33.62 -14.66
C ILE A 222 21.74 33.77 -13.41
N VAL A 223 22.32 33.42 -12.27
CA VAL A 223 21.80 33.59 -10.90
C VAL A 223 22.96 34.10 -10.05
N GLU A 224 22.69 34.91 -9.03
CA GLU A 224 23.73 35.47 -8.16
C GLU A 224 24.70 34.39 -7.65
N GLY A 225 25.98 34.50 -8.03
CA GLY A 225 27.04 33.55 -7.68
C GLY A 225 27.16 32.31 -8.56
N TYR A 226 26.36 32.16 -9.63
CA TYR A 226 26.30 30.95 -10.45
C TYR A 226 26.37 31.21 -11.97
N TYR A 227 27.20 30.43 -12.66
CA TYR A 227 27.41 30.43 -14.12
C TYR A 227 26.97 29.08 -14.72
N LEU A 228 26.64 29.05 -16.01
CA LEU A 228 26.44 27.79 -16.74
C LEU A 228 27.80 27.08 -16.93
N LYS A 229 27.88 25.80 -16.53
CA LYS A 229 29.08 24.98 -16.74
C LYS A 229 28.85 23.91 -17.80
N ASP A 230 28.39 22.74 -17.40
CA ASP A 230 28.31 21.57 -18.28
C ASP A 230 26.85 21.19 -18.56
N PRO A 231 26.46 20.97 -19.83
CA PRO A 231 25.16 20.43 -20.15
C PRO A 231 25.06 18.99 -19.66
N VAL A 232 23.86 18.55 -19.27
CA VAL A 232 23.66 17.15 -18.87
C VAL A 232 23.88 16.21 -20.09
N PRO A 233 24.78 15.20 -20.02
CA PRO A 233 25.12 14.36 -21.17
C PRO A 233 23.94 13.53 -21.73
N MET A 234 23.87 13.38 -23.07
CA MET A 234 22.80 12.65 -23.79
C MET A 234 22.65 11.18 -23.37
N GLN A 235 23.73 10.50 -22.98
CA GLN A 235 23.68 9.09 -22.56
C GLN A 235 22.72 8.84 -21.38
N TYR A 236 22.58 9.82 -20.49
CA TYR A 236 21.65 9.77 -19.37
C TYR A 236 20.25 10.27 -19.74
N GLN A 237 20.14 11.11 -20.78
CA GLN A 237 18.85 11.52 -21.36
C GLN A 237 18.18 10.35 -22.09
N GLU A 238 18.96 9.57 -22.83
CA GLU A 238 18.52 8.35 -23.52
C GLU A 238 18.12 7.23 -22.55
N GLN A 239 18.75 7.11 -21.37
CA GLN A 239 18.31 6.17 -20.32
C GLN A 239 16.92 6.52 -19.75
N VAL A 240 16.61 7.81 -19.56
CA VAL A 240 15.28 8.24 -19.10
C VAL A 240 14.22 8.06 -20.18
N LEU A 241 14.58 8.23 -21.45
CA LEU A 241 13.72 7.94 -22.59
C LEU A 241 13.46 6.44 -22.73
N ASN A 242 14.49 5.60 -22.53
CA ASN A 242 14.34 4.15 -22.54
C ASN A 242 13.45 3.67 -21.37
N ASP A 243 13.56 4.22 -20.16
CA ASP A 243 12.67 3.88 -19.03
C ASP A 243 11.19 4.30 -19.28
N ALA A 244 10.96 5.40 -19.99
CA ALA A 244 9.61 5.88 -20.32
C ALA A 244 8.98 5.15 -21.53
N VAL A 245 9.80 4.73 -22.49
CA VAL A 245 9.42 3.90 -23.64
C VAL A 245 9.20 2.45 -23.18
N ASP A 246 10.02 1.91 -22.27
CA ASP A 246 9.79 0.60 -21.63
C ASP A 246 8.42 0.58 -20.94
N GLY A 247 8.07 1.65 -20.23
CA GLY A 247 6.77 1.78 -19.59
C GLY A 247 5.56 1.72 -20.54
N LYS A 248 5.71 1.99 -21.84
CA LYS A 248 4.64 1.88 -22.86
C LYS A 248 4.79 0.63 -23.74
N GLU A 249 6.00 0.21 -24.06
CA GLU A 249 6.31 -1.02 -24.79
C GLU A 249 5.98 -2.27 -23.99
N ILE A 250 6.10 -2.25 -22.65
CA ILE A 250 5.64 -3.37 -21.80
C ILE A 250 4.14 -3.63 -22.04
N TYR A 251 3.31 -2.58 -22.15
CA TYR A 251 1.87 -2.75 -22.36
C TYR A 251 1.48 -3.15 -23.80
N SER A 252 2.27 -2.82 -24.81
CA SER A 252 2.03 -3.23 -26.21
C SER A 252 2.59 -4.63 -26.48
N THR A 253 3.76 -4.97 -25.94
CA THR A 253 4.42 -6.28 -26.10
C THR A 253 3.64 -7.43 -25.46
N ILE A 254 2.96 -7.19 -24.32
CA ILE A 254 2.09 -8.19 -23.66
C ILE A 254 0.82 -8.47 -24.50
N ARG A 255 0.41 -7.59 -25.43
CA ARG A 255 -0.77 -7.82 -26.30
C ARG A 255 -0.51 -8.70 -27.52
N HIS A 256 0.74 -8.87 -27.96
CA HIS A 256 1.06 -9.47 -29.27
C HIS A 256 1.72 -10.85 -29.25
N LYS A 257 2.05 -11.43 -28.09
CA LYS A 257 2.62 -12.80 -28.05
C LYS A 257 1.51 -13.85 -28.01
N THR A 258 1.54 -14.80 -28.93
CA THR A 258 0.59 -15.91 -29.04
C THR A 258 0.81 -16.98 -27.96
N LYS A 259 -0.32 -17.41 -27.38
CA LYS A 259 -0.68 -18.54 -26.49
C LYS A 259 0.34 -19.35 -25.66
N ASP A 260 1.63 -19.47 -25.98
CA ASP A 260 2.50 -20.49 -25.36
C ASP A 260 3.77 -19.96 -24.65
N ALA A 261 3.92 -18.64 -24.48
CA ALA A 261 5.14 -18.05 -23.89
C ALA A 261 4.90 -17.08 -22.71
N PHE A 262 3.70 -17.07 -22.12
CA PHE A 262 3.32 -16.09 -21.10
C PHE A 262 3.86 -16.47 -19.71
N TYR A 263 4.80 -15.65 -19.21
CA TYR A 263 5.38 -15.65 -17.87
C TYR A 263 6.20 -16.90 -17.53
N LYS A 264 7.49 -16.86 -17.86
CA LYS A 264 8.43 -17.99 -17.63
C LYS A 264 8.74 -18.21 -16.14
N ASN A 265 8.55 -17.20 -15.29
CA ASN A 265 8.86 -17.25 -13.86
C ASN A 265 7.74 -16.66 -13.00
N ILE A 266 6.57 -17.32 -13.00
CA ILE A 266 5.45 -16.96 -12.12
C ILE A 266 5.81 -17.36 -10.69
N VAL A 267 5.97 -16.38 -9.82
CA VAL A 267 6.23 -16.61 -8.38
C VAL A 267 4.93 -16.88 -7.64
N LYS A 268 3.88 -16.13 -7.98
CA LYS A 268 2.57 -16.25 -7.34
C LYS A 268 1.46 -15.81 -8.29
N LYS A 269 0.31 -16.48 -8.22
CA LYS A 269 -0.90 -16.08 -8.95
C LYS A 269 -2.15 -16.32 -8.10
N GLY A 270 -3.19 -15.54 -8.33
CA GLY A 270 -4.45 -15.69 -7.60
C GLY A 270 -5.28 -14.41 -7.57
N TYR A 271 -6.44 -14.49 -6.92
CA TYR A 271 -7.37 -13.38 -6.81
C TYR A 271 -7.04 -12.48 -5.62
N LEU A 272 -7.14 -11.17 -5.83
CA LEU A 272 -7.10 -10.15 -4.77
C LEU A 272 -8.13 -9.07 -5.09
N LEU A 273 -8.62 -8.42 -4.04
CA LEU A 273 -9.49 -7.26 -4.18
C LEU A 273 -8.64 -6.01 -4.30
N LYS A 274 -8.82 -5.22 -5.35
CA LYS A 274 -8.14 -3.94 -5.54
C LYS A 274 -9.13 -2.77 -5.46
N LYS A 275 -8.75 -1.71 -4.77
CA LYS A 275 -9.50 -0.44 -4.75
C LYS A 275 -8.79 0.61 -5.60
N SER A 276 -9.49 1.15 -6.59
CA SER A 276 -9.01 2.29 -7.38
C SER A 276 -9.47 3.61 -6.75
N LYS A 277 -8.72 4.72 -6.93
CA LYS A 277 -9.06 6.06 -6.39
C LYS A 277 -10.57 6.36 -6.62
N GLY A 278 -11.33 6.47 -5.53
CA GLY A 278 -12.77 6.79 -5.54
C GLY A 278 -13.75 5.67 -6.00
N LYS A 279 -13.28 4.44 -6.25
CA LYS A 279 -14.12 3.33 -6.76
C LYS A 279 -14.28 2.21 -5.70
N ARG A 280 -15.32 1.37 -5.88
CA ARG A 280 -15.55 0.16 -5.06
C ARG A 280 -14.42 -0.86 -5.24
N TRP A 281 -14.25 -1.73 -4.24
CA TRP A 281 -13.36 -2.89 -4.33
C TRP A 281 -13.78 -3.80 -5.50
N LYS A 282 -12.80 -4.23 -6.31
CA LYS A 282 -13.03 -5.17 -7.41
C LYS A 282 -12.14 -6.39 -7.25
N ASN A 283 -12.72 -7.57 -7.45
CA ASN A 283 -11.96 -8.80 -7.47
C ASN A 283 -11.26 -8.91 -8.82
N LEU A 284 -9.93 -9.03 -8.80
CA LEU A 284 -9.09 -9.10 -9.99
C LEU A 284 -8.11 -10.25 -9.83
N TYR A 285 -7.66 -10.81 -10.95
CA TYR A 285 -6.67 -11.88 -10.96
C TYR A 285 -5.28 -11.27 -11.09
N PHE A 286 -4.34 -11.67 -10.24
CA PHE A 286 -2.98 -11.14 -10.19
C PHE A 286 -1.97 -12.23 -10.54
N ILE A 287 -0.90 -11.84 -11.22
CA ILE A 287 0.28 -12.65 -11.50
C ILE A 287 1.50 -11.83 -11.07
N LEU A 288 2.28 -12.38 -10.15
CA LEU A 288 3.58 -11.87 -9.72
C LEU A 288 4.67 -12.57 -10.53
N GLU A 289 5.36 -11.81 -11.36
CA GLU A 289 6.48 -12.28 -12.19
C GLU A 289 7.81 -11.95 -11.53
N GLY A 290 8.65 -12.97 -11.34
CA GLY A 290 9.86 -12.87 -10.53
C GLY A 290 11.07 -12.25 -11.24
N ASN A 291 11.15 -12.33 -12.56
CA ASN A 291 12.32 -11.83 -13.30
C ASN A 291 12.38 -10.30 -13.31
N ASP A 292 11.25 -9.66 -13.60
CA ASP A 292 11.17 -8.21 -13.75
C ASP A 292 10.58 -7.52 -12.51
N ALA A 293 10.32 -8.27 -11.43
CA ALA A 293 9.69 -7.77 -10.21
C ALA A 293 8.34 -7.06 -10.47
N GLN A 294 7.50 -7.64 -11.33
CA GLN A 294 6.26 -7.02 -11.78
C GLN A 294 5.02 -7.71 -11.21
N LEU A 295 4.06 -6.91 -10.74
CA LEU A 295 2.73 -7.38 -10.38
C LEU A 295 1.73 -6.97 -11.46
N ILE A 296 1.24 -7.95 -12.19
CA ILE A 296 0.33 -7.77 -13.33
C ILE A 296 -1.08 -8.20 -12.92
N TYR A 297 -2.12 -7.45 -13.30
CA TYR A 297 -3.49 -7.78 -12.95
C TYR A 297 -4.47 -7.77 -14.11
N PHE A 298 -5.47 -8.64 -14.02
CA PHE A 298 -6.43 -8.97 -15.07
C PHE A 298 -7.86 -8.92 -14.53
N GLU A 299 -8.83 -8.82 -15.44
CA GLU A 299 -10.25 -8.86 -15.06
C GLU A 299 -10.68 -10.22 -14.51
N SER A 300 -10.13 -11.30 -15.07
CA SER A 300 -10.34 -12.66 -14.62
C SER A 300 -9.24 -13.57 -15.15
N GLU A 301 -9.10 -14.76 -14.57
CA GLU A 301 -8.16 -15.78 -15.02
C GLU A 301 -8.38 -16.18 -16.49
N LYS A 302 -9.64 -16.28 -16.92
CA LYS A 302 -10.00 -16.60 -18.33
C LYS A 302 -9.59 -15.49 -19.31
N ARG A 303 -9.34 -14.28 -18.83
CA ARG A 303 -8.86 -13.11 -19.60
C ARG A 303 -7.41 -12.75 -19.28
N ALA A 304 -6.63 -13.69 -18.72
CA ALA A 304 -5.23 -13.50 -18.36
C ALA A 304 -4.25 -13.33 -19.56
N THR A 305 -4.79 -13.01 -20.75
CA THR A 305 -4.05 -12.63 -21.96
C THR A 305 -4.08 -11.12 -22.22
N LYS A 306 -4.95 -10.36 -21.54
CA LYS A 306 -5.05 -8.89 -21.67
C LYS A 306 -4.92 -8.21 -20.31
N PRO A 307 -3.72 -7.73 -19.93
CA PRO A 307 -3.53 -7.08 -18.63
C PRO A 307 -4.36 -5.81 -18.53
N LYS A 308 -4.97 -5.58 -17.36
CA LYS A 308 -5.64 -4.32 -17.00
C LYS A 308 -4.68 -3.29 -16.43
N GLY A 309 -3.53 -3.72 -15.95
CA GLY A 309 -2.47 -2.85 -15.46
C GLY A 309 -1.32 -3.65 -14.87
N LEU A 310 -0.23 -2.93 -14.62
CA LEU A 310 1.03 -3.47 -14.14
C LEU A 310 1.58 -2.53 -13.08
N ILE A 311 2.21 -3.10 -12.06
CA ILE A 311 2.87 -2.38 -10.97
C ILE A 311 4.30 -2.90 -10.91
N ASP A 312 5.26 -2.01 -11.15
CA ASP A 312 6.68 -2.30 -10.94
C ASP A 312 6.99 -2.26 -9.44
N LEU A 313 7.39 -3.41 -8.88
CA LEU A 313 7.67 -3.54 -7.45
C LEU A 313 9.06 -3.03 -7.08
N SER A 314 9.98 -2.84 -8.04
CA SER A 314 11.38 -2.48 -7.79
C SER A 314 11.53 -1.16 -7.01
N VAL A 315 10.57 -0.25 -7.16
CA VAL A 315 10.47 1.07 -6.50
C VAL A 315 9.30 1.18 -5.51
N CYS A 316 8.72 0.04 -5.14
CA CYS A 316 7.58 -0.01 -4.24
C CYS A 316 7.98 -0.46 -2.83
N SER A 317 7.13 -0.11 -1.86
CA SER A 317 7.16 -0.65 -0.50
C SER A 317 5.77 -1.10 -0.09
N VAL A 318 5.69 -2.21 0.64
CA VAL A 318 4.42 -2.82 1.07
C VAL A 318 4.14 -2.44 2.52
N TYR A 319 2.94 -1.95 2.79
CA TYR A 319 2.47 -1.57 4.12
C TYR A 319 1.21 -2.36 4.49
N GLY A 320 1.15 -2.88 5.71
CA GLY A 320 -0.11 -3.37 6.29
C GLY A 320 -1.08 -2.20 6.52
N VAL A 321 -2.38 -2.45 6.34
CA VAL A 321 -3.42 -1.45 6.57
C VAL A 321 -4.38 -1.98 7.62
N HIS A 322 -4.59 -1.20 8.68
CA HIS A 322 -5.50 -1.58 9.74
C HIS A 322 -6.96 -1.51 9.26
N ASP A 323 -7.79 -2.43 9.73
CA ASP A 323 -9.20 -2.57 9.37
C ASP A 323 -9.98 -1.26 9.48
N SER A 324 -9.63 -0.44 10.47
CA SER A 324 -10.18 0.89 10.71
C SER A 324 -10.15 1.83 9.50
N LEU A 325 -9.16 1.73 8.60
CA LEU A 325 -8.98 2.67 7.49
C LEU A 325 -10.12 2.56 6.48
N PHE A 326 -10.53 1.32 6.18
CA PHE A 326 -11.54 1.01 5.17
C PHE A 326 -12.80 0.35 5.72
N GLY A 327 -12.84 0.02 7.02
CA GLY A 327 -13.88 -0.82 7.61
C GLY A 327 -13.90 -2.22 7.01
N ARG A 328 -12.72 -2.73 6.62
CA ARG A 328 -12.58 -4.03 5.94
C ARG A 328 -11.32 -4.76 6.46
N PRO A 329 -11.43 -6.04 6.83
CA PRO A 329 -10.27 -6.83 7.26
C PRO A 329 -9.33 -7.18 6.11
N ASN A 330 -8.12 -7.59 6.47
CA ASN A 330 -7.12 -8.16 5.57
C ASN A 330 -6.65 -7.19 4.47
N CYS A 331 -6.65 -5.89 4.76
CA CYS A 331 -6.21 -4.85 3.84
C CYS A 331 -4.70 -4.62 3.91
N PHE A 332 -4.09 -4.35 2.75
CA PHE A 332 -2.71 -3.92 2.65
C PHE A 332 -2.55 -2.94 1.48
N GLN A 333 -1.43 -2.25 1.41
CA GLN A 333 -1.18 -1.28 0.35
C GLN A 333 0.26 -1.37 -0.17
N ILE A 334 0.41 -1.07 -1.46
CA ILE A 334 1.70 -0.92 -2.11
C ILE A 334 1.87 0.57 -2.40
N VAL A 335 2.94 1.14 -1.91
CA VAL A 335 3.30 2.54 -2.09
C VAL A 335 4.48 2.59 -3.06
N ALA A 336 4.24 3.09 -4.27
CA ALA A 336 5.31 3.38 -5.21
C ALA A 336 5.93 4.73 -4.84
N GLN A 337 7.23 4.71 -4.52
CA GLN A 337 8.02 5.91 -4.36
C GLN A 337 8.45 6.39 -5.74
N HIS A 338 7.55 7.12 -6.42
CA HIS A 338 7.92 7.83 -7.64
C HIS A 338 8.68 9.10 -7.25
N PHE A 339 9.63 9.54 -8.08
CA PHE A 339 10.44 10.75 -7.83
C PHE A 339 9.65 12.09 -7.82
N SER A 340 8.33 12.05 -7.90
CA SER A 340 7.43 13.21 -7.77
C SER A 340 6.81 13.26 -6.37
N GLU A 341 6.44 14.46 -5.89
CA GLU A 341 5.87 14.72 -4.56
C GLU A 341 4.54 13.96 -4.24
N GLU A 342 3.98 13.21 -5.19
CA GLU A 342 2.79 12.38 -4.98
C GLU A 342 3.12 10.88 -4.97
N HIS A 343 3.06 10.27 -3.78
CA HIS A 343 3.10 8.81 -3.65
C HIS A 343 1.94 8.16 -4.42
N CYS A 344 2.23 7.21 -5.32
CA CYS A 344 1.19 6.40 -5.94
C CYS A 344 0.88 5.21 -5.04
N ILE A 345 -0.30 5.23 -4.41
CA ILE A 345 -0.74 4.20 -3.45
C ILE A 345 -1.77 3.27 -4.12
N PHE A 346 -1.50 1.98 -4.08
CA PHE A 346 -2.39 0.92 -4.53
C PHE A 346 -2.92 0.15 -3.31
N TYR A 347 -4.24 0.06 -3.16
CA TYR A 347 -4.87 -0.62 -2.03
C TYR A 347 -5.40 -1.99 -2.43
N PHE A 348 -5.13 -2.99 -1.59
CA PHE A 348 -5.48 -4.38 -1.77
C PHE A 348 -6.19 -4.95 -0.53
N ALA A 349 -6.94 -6.03 -0.71
CA ALA A 349 -7.50 -6.82 0.37
C ALA A 349 -7.54 -8.31 0.00
N GLY A 350 -7.15 -9.17 0.93
CA GLY A 350 -7.37 -10.62 0.86
C GLY A 350 -8.78 -11.00 1.31
N GLU A 351 -9.22 -12.20 0.93
CA GLU A 351 -10.43 -12.83 1.48
C GLU A 351 -10.17 -13.35 2.90
N THR A 352 -8.99 -13.92 3.14
CA THR A 352 -8.55 -14.43 4.46
C THR A 352 -7.27 -13.71 4.92
N PRO A 353 -6.98 -13.68 6.23
CA PRO A 353 -5.74 -13.09 6.75
C PRO A 353 -4.50 -13.82 6.23
N GLU A 354 -4.56 -15.14 6.08
CA GLU A 354 -3.46 -15.94 5.54
C GLU A 354 -3.16 -15.55 4.09
N GLN A 355 -4.20 -15.38 3.27
CA GLN A 355 -4.05 -14.96 1.88
C GLN A 355 -3.40 -13.58 1.79
N ALA A 356 -3.86 -12.60 2.58
CA ALA A 356 -3.28 -11.26 2.59
C ALA A 356 -1.80 -11.29 3.01
N GLN A 357 -1.46 -12.01 4.08
CA GLN A 357 -0.09 -12.10 4.57
C GLN A 357 0.85 -12.80 3.58
N ASP A 358 0.38 -13.89 2.97
CA ASP A 358 1.12 -14.65 1.96
C ASP A 358 1.41 -13.80 0.71
N TRP A 359 0.43 -13.01 0.25
CA TRP A 359 0.66 -12.03 -0.80
C TRP A 359 1.61 -10.92 -0.38
N MET A 360 1.48 -10.35 0.82
CA MET A 360 2.39 -9.31 1.32
C MET A 360 3.83 -9.81 1.38
N LYS A 361 4.07 -11.00 1.95
CA LYS A 361 5.40 -11.65 2.00
C LYS A 361 5.95 -11.84 0.60
N ALA A 362 5.14 -12.37 -0.32
CA ALA A 362 5.56 -12.59 -1.70
C ALA A 362 5.96 -11.28 -2.40
N LEU A 363 5.18 -10.22 -2.23
CA LEU A 363 5.45 -8.90 -2.84
C LEU A 363 6.67 -8.22 -2.22
N GLN A 364 6.84 -8.30 -0.90
CA GLN A 364 7.97 -7.71 -0.19
C GLN A 364 9.32 -8.24 -0.68
N MET A 365 9.40 -9.51 -1.12
CA MET A 365 10.65 -10.09 -1.68
C MET A 365 11.13 -9.37 -2.95
N PHE A 366 10.21 -8.72 -3.68
CA PHE A 366 10.52 -8.02 -4.94
C PHE A 366 10.52 -6.50 -4.80
N CYS A 367 10.26 -5.99 -3.60
CA CYS A 367 10.31 -4.57 -3.29
C CYS A 367 11.73 -4.12 -2.93
N ASN A 368 12.12 -2.91 -3.36
CA ASN A 368 13.41 -2.27 -3.06
C ASN A 368 14.67 -3.04 -3.52
N LEU A 369 14.59 -3.83 -4.60
CA LEU A 369 15.70 -4.62 -5.17
C LEU A 369 16.92 -3.81 -5.64
N ARG A 370 16.88 -2.47 -5.61
CA ARG A 370 18.06 -1.61 -5.85
C ARG A 370 19.02 -1.54 -4.65
N LYS A 371 18.72 -2.19 -3.52
CA LYS A 371 19.65 -2.41 -2.41
C LYS A 371 19.92 -3.91 -2.24
N ASN A 372 21.15 -4.29 -2.58
CA ASN A 372 21.81 -5.59 -2.43
C ASN A 372 21.58 -6.63 -3.55
N SER A 373 22.72 -7.13 -4.02
CA SER A 373 22.96 -8.29 -4.91
C SER A 373 22.01 -9.48 -4.67
N PRO A 374 21.74 -10.31 -5.70
CA PRO A 374 20.94 -11.53 -5.58
C PRO A 374 21.70 -12.57 -4.74
N GLY A 375 21.63 -12.41 -3.42
CA GLY A 375 21.88 -13.47 -2.49
C GLY A 375 20.66 -14.37 -2.46
N ILE A 376 20.84 -15.61 -2.89
CA ILE A 376 19.99 -16.76 -2.55
C ILE A 376 19.41 -16.54 -1.15
N SER A 377 18.09 -16.69 -1.01
CA SER A 377 17.36 -16.65 0.26
C SER A 377 17.97 -17.64 1.25
N ASN A 378 19.04 -17.20 1.90
CA ASN A 378 19.64 -17.94 2.98
C ASN A 378 18.61 -17.87 4.11
N LYS A 379 18.20 -19.05 4.58
CA LYS A 379 17.49 -19.33 5.83
C LYS A 379 18.25 -18.72 7.03
N ARG A 380 18.35 -17.39 7.09
CA ARG A 380 19.11 -16.62 8.08
C ARG A 380 18.13 -15.74 8.84
N LEU A 381 18.43 -15.59 10.13
CA LEU A 381 17.80 -14.74 11.13
C LEU A 381 16.86 -13.68 10.53
N ARG A 382 15.54 -13.87 10.68
CA ARG A 382 14.52 -12.91 10.28
C ARG A 382 14.36 -11.88 11.39
N GLN A 383 14.52 -10.61 11.07
CA GLN A 383 14.24 -9.52 12.00
C GLN A 383 12.81 -9.04 11.77
N VAL A 384 11.96 -9.17 12.78
CA VAL A 384 10.56 -8.72 12.74
C VAL A 384 10.43 -7.55 13.69
N SER A 385 9.82 -6.46 13.22
CA SER A 385 9.51 -5.33 14.09
C SER A 385 8.01 -5.11 14.18
N SER A 386 7.54 -4.79 15.38
CA SER A 386 6.13 -4.56 15.68
C SER A 386 5.93 -3.32 16.52
N LEU A 387 4.84 -2.63 16.27
CA LEU A 387 4.40 -1.42 16.95
C LEU A 387 2.93 -1.60 17.36
N ILE A 388 2.69 -1.55 18.66
CA ILE A 388 1.35 -1.47 19.23
C ILE A 388 1.14 -0.03 19.68
N LEU A 389 0.08 0.61 19.18
CA LEU A 389 -0.32 1.96 19.55
C LEU A 389 -1.71 1.94 20.18
N HIS A 390 -1.88 2.55 21.35
CA HIS A 390 -3.17 2.91 21.89
C HIS A 390 -3.32 4.43 21.80
N VAL A 391 -4.36 4.86 21.11
CA VAL A 391 -4.78 6.25 21.09
C VAL A 391 -5.86 6.40 22.16
N GLU A 392 -5.49 6.96 23.31
CA GLU A 392 -6.34 6.99 24.49
C GLU A 392 -7.29 8.19 24.45
N GLU A 393 -6.75 9.38 24.65
CA GLU A 393 -7.54 10.61 24.79
C GLU A 393 -6.74 11.84 24.35
N ALA A 394 -7.46 12.87 23.90
CA ALA A 394 -6.87 14.19 23.68
C ALA A 394 -7.41 15.17 24.72
N HIS A 395 -6.58 16.16 25.06
CA HIS A 395 -6.91 17.20 26.03
C HIS A 395 -6.75 18.59 25.42
N THR A 396 -7.65 19.50 25.78
CA THR A 396 -7.60 20.93 25.41
C THR A 396 -7.58 21.20 23.90
N LEU A 397 -8.30 20.41 23.09
CA LEU A 397 -8.34 20.66 21.65
C LEU A 397 -9.04 22.00 21.32
N PRO A 398 -8.63 22.72 20.25
CA PRO A 398 -9.28 23.96 19.84
C PRO A 398 -10.73 23.72 19.35
N VAL A 399 -11.73 24.08 20.16
CA VAL A 399 -13.17 23.87 19.84
C VAL A 399 -13.60 24.49 18.50
N LYS A 400 -12.97 25.59 18.09
CA LYS A 400 -13.24 26.25 16.79
C LYS A 400 -12.88 25.37 15.59
N HIS A 401 -11.91 24.47 15.75
CA HIS A 401 -11.40 23.62 14.68
C HIS A 401 -11.86 22.17 14.80
N PHE A 402 -12.18 21.72 16.02
CA PHE A 402 -12.53 20.34 16.32
C PHE A 402 -13.92 20.25 16.96
N THR A 403 -14.89 19.79 16.18
CA THR A 403 -16.25 19.46 16.64
C THR A 403 -16.47 17.95 16.64
N ASN A 404 -15.92 17.28 15.64
CA ASN A 404 -15.95 15.85 15.38
C ASN A 404 -14.52 15.33 15.13
N PRO A 405 -13.59 15.45 16.11
CA PRO A 405 -12.21 15.00 15.95
C PRO A 405 -12.09 13.49 15.70
N TYR A 406 -11.13 13.13 14.86
CA TYR A 406 -10.61 11.78 14.71
C TYR A 406 -9.11 11.83 14.39
N CYS A 407 -8.40 10.74 14.65
CA CYS A 407 -6.97 10.64 14.41
C CYS A 407 -6.69 9.79 13.17
N ASN A 408 -5.74 10.22 12.35
CA ASN A 408 -5.13 9.48 11.26
C ASN A 408 -3.73 9.03 11.69
N ILE A 409 -3.42 7.75 11.52
CA ILE A 409 -2.14 7.17 11.91
C ILE A 409 -1.32 6.93 10.65
N TYR A 410 -0.11 7.46 10.67
CA TYR A 410 0.86 7.39 9.58
C TYR A 410 2.13 6.69 10.03
N LEU A 411 2.67 5.81 9.18
CA LEU A 411 4.02 5.27 9.32
C LEU A 411 4.90 5.95 8.28
N ASN A 412 5.97 6.61 8.72
CA ASN A 412 6.75 7.58 7.94
C ASN A 412 5.88 8.71 7.36
N ASN A 413 5.30 8.52 6.17
CA ASN A 413 4.43 9.46 5.45
C ASN A 413 3.19 8.75 4.86
N VAL A 414 2.95 7.49 5.22
CA VAL A 414 1.93 6.64 4.62
C VAL A 414 0.82 6.40 5.64
N GLN A 415 -0.42 6.74 5.31
CA GLN A 415 -1.57 6.50 6.17
C GLN A 415 -1.87 5.00 6.26
N VAL A 416 -1.99 4.47 7.48
CA VAL A 416 -2.20 3.03 7.72
C VAL A 416 -3.44 2.73 8.57
N ALA A 417 -3.91 3.68 9.37
CA ALA A 417 -5.08 3.51 10.22
C ALA A 417 -5.76 4.85 10.54
N LYS A 418 -6.95 4.79 11.14
CA LYS A 418 -7.66 5.95 11.68
C LYS A 418 -8.53 5.56 12.87
N THR A 419 -8.79 6.47 13.80
CA THR A 419 -9.73 6.25 14.90
C THR A 419 -11.17 6.55 14.48
N HIS A 420 -12.13 6.18 15.34
CA HIS A 420 -13.51 6.61 15.21
C HIS A 420 -13.65 8.11 15.49
N ILE A 421 -14.73 8.69 14.96
CA ILE A 421 -15.07 10.08 15.21
C ILE A 421 -15.63 10.20 16.62
N ARG A 422 -15.12 11.16 17.38
CA ARG A 422 -15.62 11.53 18.71
C ARG A 422 -16.05 12.98 18.72
N GLU A 423 -16.85 13.35 19.70
CA GLU A 423 -17.34 14.72 19.90
C GLU A 423 -16.71 15.36 21.14
N GLY A 424 -16.63 16.69 21.14
CA GLY A 424 -16.20 17.48 22.28
C GLY A 424 -14.72 17.84 22.29
N GLN A 425 -14.33 18.62 23.30
CA GLN A 425 -12.99 19.21 23.44
C GLN A 425 -11.93 18.22 23.95
N ASN A 426 -12.37 17.20 24.69
CA ASN A 426 -11.53 16.17 25.28
C ASN A 426 -12.03 14.78 24.83
N PRO A 427 -11.87 14.44 23.54
CA PRO A 427 -12.34 13.16 23.02
C PRO A 427 -11.54 11.99 23.62
N VAL A 428 -12.26 10.92 23.97
CA VAL A 428 -11.70 9.64 24.44
C VAL A 428 -11.99 8.57 23.39
N TRP A 429 -10.93 7.97 22.84
CA TRP A 429 -11.01 6.88 21.86
C TRP A 429 -10.80 5.53 22.53
N SER A 430 -9.71 5.39 23.28
CA SER A 430 -9.22 4.12 23.83
C SER A 430 -9.20 3.01 22.78
N GLU A 431 -8.61 3.33 21.62
CA GLU A 431 -8.52 2.42 20.47
C GLU A 431 -7.09 1.88 20.31
N GLU A 432 -6.97 0.57 20.11
CA GLU A 432 -5.71 -0.14 19.88
C GLU A 432 -5.45 -0.36 18.38
N PHE A 433 -4.20 -0.18 17.96
CA PHE A 433 -3.71 -0.41 16.61
C PHE A 433 -2.45 -1.25 16.67
N VAL A 434 -2.50 -2.44 16.07
CA VAL A 434 -1.40 -3.40 16.07
C VAL A 434 -0.80 -3.47 14.67
N PHE A 435 0.46 -3.04 14.53
CA PHE A 435 1.24 -3.13 13.31
C PHE A 435 2.40 -4.08 13.51
N ASP A 436 2.58 -5.02 12.59
CA ASP A 436 3.62 -6.03 12.70
C ASP A 436 4.33 -6.24 11.40
N ASP A 437 5.53 -6.83 11.50
CA ASP A 437 6.42 -7.05 10.37
C ASP A 437 6.67 -5.73 9.63
N LEU A 438 6.83 -4.66 10.43
CA LEU A 438 7.16 -3.34 9.93
C LEU A 438 8.45 -3.43 9.14
N SER A 439 8.43 -2.85 7.95
CA SER A 439 9.59 -2.81 7.07
C SER A 439 10.71 -1.97 7.70
N SER A 440 11.96 -2.35 7.42
CA SER A 440 13.16 -1.74 8.01
C SER A 440 13.36 -0.25 7.68
N ASP A 441 12.67 0.28 6.67
CA ASP A 441 12.66 1.70 6.30
C ASP A 441 11.73 2.54 7.20
N ILE A 442 10.84 1.91 7.98
CA ILE A 442 9.95 2.59 8.90
C ILE A 442 10.74 2.98 10.16
N ASN A 443 10.88 4.29 10.40
CA ASN A 443 11.65 4.83 11.52
C ASN A 443 10.85 5.77 12.43
N ARG A 444 9.64 6.15 12.04
CA ARG A 444 8.75 7.03 12.82
C ARG A 444 7.29 6.71 12.57
N PHE A 445 6.47 7.01 13.56
CA PHE A 445 5.02 7.12 13.40
C PHE A 445 4.58 8.57 13.65
N GLU A 446 3.48 8.95 12.99
CA GLU A 446 2.82 10.23 13.17
C GLU A 446 1.33 9.99 13.42
N ILE A 447 0.76 10.67 14.41
CA ILE A 447 -0.68 10.68 14.65
C ILE A 447 -1.17 12.10 14.37
N SER A 448 -2.01 12.24 13.36
CA SER A 448 -2.55 13.52 12.91
C SER A 448 -4.04 13.62 13.20
N LEU A 449 -4.47 14.72 13.80
CA LEU A 449 -5.88 14.98 14.08
C LEU A 449 -6.52 15.72 12.91
N SER A 450 -7.62 15.15 12.45
CA SER A 450 -8.54 15.72 11.47
C SER A 450 -9.90 15.97 12.11
N ASN A 451 -10.68 16.88 11.54
CA ASN A 451 -12.05 17.13 11.97
C ASN A 451 -13.03 16.70 10.88
N LYS A 452 -14.03 15.90 11.23
CA LYS A 452 -14.99 15.44 10.22
C LYS A 452 -15.87 16.60 9.75
N THR A 453 -15.86 16.88 8.46
CA THR A 453 -16.74 17.88 7.83
C THR A 453 -17.60 17.27 6.73
N LYS A 454 -18.57 18.04 6.22
CA LYS A 454 -19.37 17.65 5.04
C LYS A 454 -18.56 17.68 3.73
N LYS A 455 -17.27 18.05 3.75
CA LYS A 455 -16.41 18.10 2.57
C LYS A 455 -15.91 16.70 2.17
N SER A 456 -15.44 16.57 0.92
CA SER A 456 -14.99 15.29 0.36
C SER A 456 -13.65 14.80 0.92
N LYS A 457 -12.78 15.70 1.41
CA LYS A 457 -11.52 15.38 2.09
C LYS A 457 -11.34 16.33 3.26
N ASP A 458 -11.15 15.76 4.44
CA ASP A 458 -10.88 16.51 5.67
C ASP A 458 -9.35 16.69 5.78
N PRO A 459 -8.83 17.92 5.93
CA PRO A 459 -7.39 18.15 6.08
C PRO A 459 -6.92 17.81 7.50
N ASP A 460 -5.68 17.31 7.62
CA ASP A 460 -5.01 17.18 8.91
C ASP A 460 -4.65 18.56 9.45
N ILE A 461 -5.02 18.82 10.71
CA ILE A 461 -4.89 20.14 11.35
C ILE A 461 -3.76 20.12 12.37
N LEU A 462 -3.77 19.14 13.27
CA LEU A 462 -2.77 18.95 14.32
C LEU A 462 -2.07 17.60 14.15
N PHE A 463 -0.88 17.45 14.71
CA PHE A 463 -0.14 16.19 14.65
C PHE A 463 0.87 16.04 15.78
N MET A 464 1.25 14.79 16.06
CA MET A 464 2.44 14.44 16.83
C MET A 464 3.30 13.47 16.03
N ARG A 465 4.62 13.53 16.24
CA ARG A 465 5.60 12.63 15.60
C ARG A 465 6.49 12.02 16.66
N CYS A 466 6.70 10.71 16.58
CA CYS A 466 7.62 10.00 17.45
C CYS A 466 8.53 9.10 16.61
N LYS A 467 9.85 9.17 16.87
CA LYS A 467 10.82 8.26 16.25
C LYS A 467 10.79 6.94 17.00
N LEU A 468 10.79 5.82 16.28
CA LEU A 468 10.79 4.48 16.88
C LEU A 468 12.02 4.23 17.76
N SER A 469 13.14 4.90 17.46
CA SER A 469 14.37 4.82 18.27
C SER A 469 14.28 5.49 19.65
N GLN A 470 13.27 6.35 19.88
CA GLN A 470 13.02 6.97 21.19
C GLN A 470 12.27 6.03 22.14
N LEU A 471 11.56 5.04 21.60
CA LEU A 471 10.86 4.05 22.40
C LEU A 471 11.84 3.02 22.95
N GLN A 472 11.71 2.72 24.24
CA GLN A 472 12.46 1.61 24.83
C GLN A 472 11.95 0.29 24.23
N LYS A 473 12.88 -0.50 23.67
CA LYS A 473 12.54 -1.75 23.00
C LYS A 473 11.78 -2.68 23.95
N GLY A 474 10.63 -3.15 23.50
CA GLY A 474 9.79 -4.11 24.21
C GLY A 474 8.97 -3.54 25.38
N HIS A 475 9.19 -2.30 25.80
CA HIS A 475 8.47 -1.64 26.88
C HIS A 475 7.36 -0.73 26.34
N ALA A 476 6.25 -0.62 27.06
CA ALA A 476 5.17 0.29 26.73
C ALA A 476 5.43 1.66 27.36
N THR A 477 5.45 2.72 26.55
CA THR A 477 5.50 4.11 26.99
C THR A 477 4.07 4.67 27.01
N ASP A 478 3.57 5.16 28.14
CA ASP A 478 2.26 5.82 28.27
C ASP A 478 2.48 7.29 28.64
N GLU A 479 2.40 8.18 27.65
CA GLU A 479 2.78 9.58 27.81
C GLU A 479 1.80 10.54 27.12
N TRP A 480 1.80 11.78 27.60
CA TRP A 480 1.14 12.91 26.96
C TRP A 480 2.07 13.57 25.94
N PHE A 481 1.69 13.52 24.66
CA PHE A 481 2.42 14.15 23.57
C PHE A 481 1.77 15.49 23.23
N HIS A 482 2.57 16.56 23.26
CA HIS A 482 2.13 17.87 22.79
C HIS A 482 1.90 17.86 21.28
N LEU A 483 0.76 18.41 20.85
CA LEU A 483 0.40 18.49 19.44
C LEU A 483 1.09 19.69 18.78
N SER A 484 1.52 19.51 17.54
CA SER A 484 1.97 20.57 16.64
C SER A 484 0.89 20.85 15.62
N SER A 485 0.90 22.05 15.01
CA SER A 485 -0.12 22.42 14.02
C SER A 485 0.46 22.50 12.61
N TYR A 486 -0.26 21.96 11.63
CA TYR A 486 0.01 22.16 10.20
C TYR A 486 -0.41 23.55 9.71
N ILE A 487 -1.30 24.21 10.45
CA ILE A 487 -1.90 25.50 10.08
C ILE A 487 -1.66 26.49 11.22
N PRO A 488 -1.37 27.78 10.96
CA PRO A 488 -1.22 28.77 12.03
C PRO A 488 -2.51 28.91 12.86
N LEU A 489 -2.46 28.50 14.12
CA LEU A 489 -3.53 28.72 15.09
C LEU A 489 -3.32 30.09 15.74
N LYS A 490 -4.11 31.09 15.36
CA LYS A 490 -4.00 32.45 15.91
C LYS A 490 -4.34 32.46 17.41
N GLY A 491 -3.33 32.44 18.27
CA GLY A 491 -3.45 32.61 19.73
C GLY A 491 -4.16 31.47 20.46
N THR A 492 -4.15 30.24 19.90
CA THR A 492 -4.74 29.06 20.55
C THR A 492 -3.73 27.94 20.59
N GLU A 493 -3.51 27.35 21.76
CA GLU A 493 -2.61 26.22 21.89
C GLU A 493 -3.21 24.95 21.26
N PRO A 494 -2.40 24.12 20.59
CA PRO A 494 -2.85 22.92 19.88
C PRO A 494 -3.31 21.77 20.79
N GLY A 495 -3.10 21.83 22.11
CA GLY A 495 -3.48 20.78 23.04
C GLY A 495 -2.51 19.58 23.05
N SER A 496 -2.92 18.48 23.68
CA SER A 496 -2.07 17.29 23.87
C SER A 496 -2.84 16.00 23.62
N LEU A 497 -2.15 14.93 23.24
CA LEU A 497 -2.70 13.60 22.99
C LEU A 497 -1.97 12.56 23.85
N ARG A 498 -2.73 11.79 24.63
CA ARG A 498 -2.20 10.65 25.39
C ARG A 498 -2.09 9.43 24.49
N VAL A 499 -0.88 8.89 24.37
CA VAL A 499 -0.59 7.75 23.51
C VAL A 499 0.19 6.72 24.31
N ARG A 500 -0.27 5.47 24.28
CA ARG A 500 0.50 4.33 24.78
C ARG A 500 1.13 3.60 23.60
N ALA A 501 2.45 3.57 23.51
CA ALA A 501 3.17 2.96 22.40
C ALA A 501 4.13 1.87 22.89
N ARG A 502 4.17 0.72 22.22
CA ARG A 502 5.14 -0.36 22.46
C ARG A 502 5.78 -0.75 21.14
N TYR A 503 7.08 -0.54 21.02
CA TYR A 503 7.86 -0.97 19.85
C TYR A 503 8.77 -2.15 20.23
N SER A 504 8.63 -3.27 19.54
CA SER A 504 9.50 -4.44 19.71
C SER A 504 10.20 -4.80 18.41
N MET A 505 11.41 -5.32 18.54
CA MET A 505 12.25 -5.73 17.43
C MET A 505 12.85 -7.08 17.78
N GLU A 506 12.25 -8.12 17.22
CA GLU A 506 12.52 -9.51 17.55
C GLU A 506 13.38 -10.14 16.46
N LYS A 507 14.37 -10.94 16.87
CA LYS A 507 15.23 -11.71 15.98
C LYS A 507 14.78 -13.16 16.00
N ILE A 508 14.17 -13.61 14.91
CA ILE A 508 13.57 -14.92 14.78
C ILE A 508 14.53 -15.82 13.97
N MET A 509 14.99 -16.91 14.58
CA MET A 509 15.77 -17.93 13.86
C MET A 509 14.86 -18.84 13.02
N PRO A 510 15.39 -19.62 12.07
CA PRO A 510 14.60 -20.66 11.39
C PRO A 510 13.95 -21.63 12.39
N GLU A 511 12.78 -22.18 12.04
CA GLU A 511 12.04 -23.10 12.93
C GLU A 511 12.90 -24.30 13.36
N GLU A 512 13.77 -24.79 12.47
CA GLU A 512 14.63 -25.94 12.72
C GLU A 512 15.56 -25.72 13.94
N GLU A 513 15.96 -24.47 14.20
CA GLU A 513 16.80 -24.11 15.35
C GLU A 513 16.04 -24.20 16.68
N TYR A 514 14.71 -24.05 16.66
CA TYR A 514 13.84 -24.14 17.84
C TYR A 514 13.28 -25.55 18.08
N SER A 515 13.64 -26.54 17.25
CA SER A 515 13.08 -27.91 17.32
C SER A 515 13.22 -28.56 18.70
N GLU A 516 14.42 -28.57 19.28
CA GLU A 516 14.66 -29.15 20.62
C GLU A 516 13.87 -28.42 21.72
N PHE A 517 13.74 -27.11 21.60
CA PHE A 517 12.96 -26.27 22.53
C PHE A 517 11.48 -26.60 22.42
N LYS A 518 10.95 -26.68 21.19
CA LYS A 518 9.57 -27.06 20.89
C LYS A 518 9.25 -28.45 21.47
N GLU A 519 10.08 -29.44 21.23
CA GLU A 519 9.89 -30.80 21.76
C GLU A 519 9.82 -30.82 23.30
N LEU A 520 10.64 -30.01 23.97
CA LEU A 520 10.64 -29.92 25.43
C LEU A 520 9.34 -29.30 25.97
N ILE A 521 8.77 -28.30 25.28
CA ILE A 521 7.51 -27.66 25.66
C ILE A 521 6.31 -28.60 25.45
N LEU A 522 6.34 -29.40 24.38
CA LEU A 522 5.25 -30.31 24.00
C LEU A 522 5.24 -31.64 24.76
N GLN A 523 6.12 -31.81 25.75
CA GLN A 523 6.14 -33.00 26.62
C GLN A 523 4.81 -33.18 27.36
N LYS A 524 4.35 -34.43 27.48
CA LYS A 524 3.04 -34.77 28.06
C LYS A 524 2.93 -34.39 29.54
N GLU A 525 4.06 -34.34 30.23
CA GLU A 525 4.15 -34.02 31.65
C GLU A 525 4.02 -32.51 31.93
N MET A 526 4.10 -31.65 30.90
CA MET A 526 3.88 -30.20 30.96
C MET A 526 4.75 -29.45 31.99
N HIS A 527 5.89 -30.02 32.40
CA HIS A 527 6.76 -29.43 33.43
C HIS A 527 7.23 -28.01 33.08
N VAL A 528 7.58 -27.77 31.80
CA VAL A 528 7.97 -26.45 31.30
C VAL A 528 6.81 -25.45 31.42
N VAL A 529 5.61 -25.86 31.01
CA VAL A 529 4.40 -25.03 31.09
C VAL A 529 4.07 -24.66 32.54
N TYR A 530 4.23 -25.60 33.48
CA TYR A 530 4.02 -25.33 34.91
C TYR A 530 5.04 -24.36 35.49
N ALA A 531 6.31 -24.49 35.14
CA ALA A 531 7.33 -23.56 35.59
C ALA A 531 7.11 -22.15 35.02
N LEU A 532 6.78 -22.05 33.72
CA LEU A 532 6.44 -20.78 33.09
C LEU A 532 5.18 -20.16 33.70
N SER A 533 4.17 -20.95 34.04
CA SER A 533 2.99 -20.45 34.75
C SER A 533 3.32 -19.87 36.13
N HIS A 534 4.39 -20.35 36.78
CA HIS A 534 4.78 -19.92 38.11
C HIS A 534 5.53 -18.58 38.07
N VAL A 535 6.45 -18.43 37.11
CA VAL A 535 7.29 -17.21 36.99
C VAL A 535 6.57 -16.07 36.25
N CYS A 536 5.72 -16.38 35.26
CA CYS A 536 5.05 -15.36 34.43
C CYS A 536 3.76 -14.81 35.07
N GLY A 537 3.84 -14.30 36.31
CA GLY A 537 2.68 -13.80 37.05
C GLY A 537 1.98 -12.60 36.39
N GLN A 538 2.76 -11.62 35.92
CA GLN A 538 2.28 -10.39 35.27
C GLN A 538 1.96 -10.62 33.77
N ASP A 539 2.78 -11.42 33.08
CA ASP A 539 2.65 -11.70 31.64
C ASP A 539 1.79 -12.94 31.32
N ARG A 540 0.92 -13.37 32.24
CA ARG A 540 0.11 -14.60 32.11
C ARG A 540 -0.73 -14.63 30.84
N THR A 541 -1.35 -13.50 30.47
CA THR A 541 -2.20 -13.41 29.26
C THR A 541 -1.38 -13.61 27.99
N LEU A 542 -0.15 -13.06 27.96
CA LEU A 542 0.77 -13.23 26.86
C LEU A 542 1.27 -14.69 26.78
N LEU A 543 1.66 -15.27 27.91
CA LEU A 543 2.04 -16.68 28.00
C LEU A 543 0.94 -17.61 27.50
N ALA A 544 -0.31 -17.39 27.94
CA ALA A 544 -1.47 -18.14 27.49
C ALA A 544 -1.64 -18.06 25.97
N GLY A 545 -1.53 -16.85 25.41
CA GLY A 545 -1.69 -16.62 23.97
C GLY A 545 -0.62 -17.36 23.16
N ILE A 546 0.63 -17.31 23.61
CA ILE A 546 1.76 -17.99 22.95
C ILE A 546 1.60 -19.52 23.03
N LEU A 547 1.36 -20.06 24.23
CA LEU A 547 1.19 -21.51 24.41
C LEU A 547 0.00 -22.03 23.60
N LEU A 548 -1.13 -21.35 23.65
CA LEU A 548 -2.31 -21.77 22.90
C LEU A 548 -2.04 -21.84 21.40
N LYS A 549 -1.32 -20.85 20.84
CA LYS A 549 -0.98 -20.82 19.41
C LYS A 549 0.02 -21.91 19.02
N ILE A 550 1.01 -22.22 19.88
CA ILE A 550 1.94 -23.34 19.66
C ILE A 550 1.18 -24.67 19.66
N PHE A 551 0.37 -24.92 20.68
CA PHE A 551 -0.36 -26.20 20.80
C PHE A 551 -1.45 -26.37 19.75
N LEU A 552 -2.12 -25.29 19.33
CA LEU A 552 -3.06 -25.31 18.19
C LEU A 552 -2.36 -25.69 16.89
N HIS A 553 -1.17 -25.13 16.63
CA HIS A 553 -0.41 -25.43 15.42
C HIS A 553 -0.05 -26.91 15.32
N GLU A 554 0.24 -27.55 16.46
CA GLU A 554 0.58 -28.98 16.54
C GLU A 554 -0.65 -29.89 16.74
N ASN A 555 -1.87 -29.34 16.75
CA ASN A 555 -3.14 -30.04 17.04
C ASN A 555 -3.14 -30.77 18.42
N LEU A 556 -2.47 -30.17 19.41
CA LEU A 556 -2.34 -30.66 20.78
C LEU A 556 -3.07 -29.76 21.80
N GLU A 557 -3.95 -28.87 21.35
CA GLU A 557 -4.69 -27.94 22.22
C GLU A 557 -5.56 -28.65 23.25
N SER A 558 -6.15 -29.80 22.87
CA SER A 558 -6.97 -30.61 23.79
C SER A 558 -6.12 -31.23 24.91
N LEU A 559 -4.87 -31.61 24.62
CA LEU A 559 -3.93 -32.14 25.61
C LEU A 559 -3.54 -31.05 26.61
N LEU A 560 -3.19 -29.85 26.13
CA LEU A 560 -2.84 -28.71 26.98
C LEU A 560 -3.99 -28.34 27.92
N LEU A 561 -5.17 -28.06 27.36
CA LEU A 561 -6.32 -27.58 28.13
C LEU A 561 -6.81 -28.63 29.14
N ARG A 562 -6.90 -29.91 28.73
CA ARG A 562 -7.29 -30.99 29.64
C ARG A 562 -6.30 -31.13 30.80
N THR A 563 -5.01 -31.18 30.52
CA THR A 563 -3.97 -31.44 31.54
C THR A 563 -3.90 -30.30 32.56
N LEU A 564 -4.03 -29.05 32.12
CA LEU A 564 -4.04 -27.90 33.04
C LEU A 564 -5.34 -27.82 33.85
N ASN A 565 -6.49 -28.06 33.22
CA ASN A 565 -7.77 -28.08 33.91
C ASN A 565 -7.86 -29.20 34.95
N ASP A 566 -7.40 -30.41 34.61
CA ASP A 566 -7.38 -31.55 35.53
C ASP A 566 -6.46 -31.28 36.72
N ARG A 567 -5.31 -30.63 36.49
CA ARG A 567 -4.42 -30.22 37.57
C ARG A 567 -5.11 -29.20 38.49
N GLU A 568 -5.77 -28.18 37.94
CA GLU A 568 -6.48 -27.18 38.75
C GLU A 568 -7.59 -27.84 39.60
N ILE A 569 -8.37 -28.74 39.01
CA ILE A 569 -9.38 -29.54 39.74
C ILE A 569 -8.72 -30.39 40.84
N SER A 570 -7.56 -30.99 40.56
CA SER A 570 -6.87 -31.85 41.53
C SER A 570 -6.35 -31.07 42.74
N MET A 571 -5.87 -29.84 42.53
CA MET A 571 -5.29 -28.96 43.55
C MET A 571 -6.35 -28.18 44.35
N GLU A 572 -7.57 -28.06 43.82
CA GLU A 572 -8.66 -27.39 44.53
C GLU A 572 -9.23 -28.26 45.64
N ASP A 573 -9.37 -27.68 46.84
CA ASP A 573 -9.96 -28.35 48.00
C ASP A 573 -11.46 -28.11 48.09
N GLU A 574 -11.91 -26.89 47.77
CA GLU A 574 -13.28 -26.43 47.94
C GLU A 574 -14.01 -26.33 46.59
N ALA A 575 -15.11 -27.07 46.47
CA ALA A 575 -15.85 -27.18 45.21
C ALA A 575 -16.46 -25.84 44.76
N THR A 576 -16.76 -24.95 45.71
CA THR A 576 -17.37 -23.64 45.42
C THR A 576 -16.39 -22.60 44.87
N THR A 577 -15.09 -22.77 45.06
CA THR A 577 -14.02 -21.85 44.62
C THR A 577 -13.37 -22.24 43.30
N LEU A 578 -13.63 -23.45 42.80
CA LEU A 578 -13.10 -23.98 41.55
C LEU A 578 -13.24 -22.99 40.37
N PHE A 579 -12.12 -22.69 39.70
CA PHE A 579 -12.02 -21.77 38.57
C PHE A 579 -12.54 -20.34 38.84
N ARG A 580 -12.56 -19.87 40.10
CA ARG A 580 -12.81 -18.46 40.42
C ARG A 580 -11.56 -17.58 40.31
N ALA A 581 -10.38 -18.16 40.54
CA ALA A 581 -9.12 -17.47 40.39
C ALA A 581 -8.76 -17.25 38.90
N THR A 582 -7.93 -16.25 38.64
CA THR A 582 -7.33 -15.99 37.33
C THR A 582 -6.04 -16.80 37.18
N THR A 583 -6.20 -18.09 36.85
CA THR A 583 -5.10 -19.04 36.62
C THR A 583 -4.74 -19.13 35.14
N LEU A 584 -3.57 -19.71 34.82
CA LEU A 584 -3.18 -19.98 33.43
C LEU A 584 -4.20 -20.87 32.71
N ALA A 585 -4.76 -21.90 33.39
CA ALA A 585 -5.77 -22.77 32.77
C ALA A 585 -7.05 -22.00 32.43
N SER A 586 -7.51 -21.15 33.36
CA SER A 586 -8.69 -20.31 33.15
C SER A 586 -8.51 -19.30 32.01
N THR A 587 -7.33 -18.68 31.90
CA THR A 587 -6.99 -17.75 30.81
C THR A 587 -6.85 -18.46 29.47
N LEU A 588 -6.26 -19.66 29.43
CA LEU A 588 -6.17 -20.47 28.21
C LEU A 588 -7.55 -20.90 27.71
N MET A 589 -8.43 -21.32 28.61
CA MET A 589 -9.82 -21.64 28.26
C MET A 589 -10.54 -20.42 27.68
N GLU A 590 -10.40 -19.23 28.29
CA GLU A 590 -10.98 -17.99 27.78
C GLU A 590 -10.49 -17.64 26.37
N GLN A 591 -9.18 -17.65 26.14
CA GLN A 591 -8.62 -17.35 24.83
C GLN A 591 -9.05 -18.39 23.79
N TYR A 592 -9.02 -19.68 24.14
CA TYR A 592 -9.46 -20.75 23.24
C TYR A 592 -10.93 -20.62 22.85
N MET A 593 -11.81 -20.30 23.81
CA MET A 593 -13.22 -20.04 23.54
C MET A 593 -13.39 -18.80 22.64
N LYS A 594 -12.68 -17.71 22.92
CA LYS A 594 -12.72 -16.49 22.09
C LYS A 594 -12.32 -16.78 20.63
N THR A 595 -11.28 -17.60 20.43
CA THR A 595 -10.77 -17.96 19.10
C THR A 595 -11.68 -18.93 18.34
N THR A 596 -12.27 -19.92 19.01
CA THR A 596 -12.98 -21.03 18.33
C THR A 596 -14.50 -20.93 18.37
N ALA A 597 -15.07 -20.26 19.38
CA ALA A 597 -16.51 -20.19 19.60
C ALA A 597 -17.17 -18.94 18.99
N THR A 598 -16.47 -18.14 18.18
CA THR A 598 -17.01 -16.91 17.59
C THR A 598 -18.33 -17.15 16.83
N ARG A 599 -18.41 -18.23 16.05
CA ARG A 599 -19.63 -18.61 15.32
C ARG A 599 -20.80 -18.93 16.25
N PHE A 600 -20.53 -19.63 17.35
CA PHE A 600 -21.53 -19.93 18.39
C PHE A 600 -22.02 -18.63 19.05
N VAL A 601 -21.11 -17.75 19.45
CA VAL A 601 -21.43 -16.45 20.08
C VAL A 601 -22.28 -15.59 19.14
N HIS A 602 -21.92 -15.51 17.86
CA HIS A 602 -22.67 -14.73 16.89
C HIS A 602 -24.08 -15.29 16.70
N HIS A 603 -24.23 -16.60 16.54
CA HIS A 603 -25.56 -17.21 16.39
C HIS A 603 -26.42 -17.07 17.65
N ALA A 604 -25.82 -17.14 18.83
CA ALA A 604 -26.55 -17.04 20.09
C ALA A 604 -26.96 -15.60 20.44
N LEU A 605 -26.11 -14.61 20.17
CA LEU A 605 -26.24 -13.27 20.76
C LEU A 605 -26.46 -12.13 19.76
N LYS A 606 -25.98 -12.26 18.51
CA LYS A 606 -25.83 -11.11 17.60
C LYS A 606 -27.16 -10.39 17.33
N ASP A 607 -28.17 -11.12 16.93
CA ASP A 607 -29.48 -10.52 16.60
C ASP A 607 -30.13 -9.86 17.82
N SER A 608 -30.01 -10.48 18.99
CA SER A 608 -30.58 -9.93 20.23
C SER A 608 -29.84 -8.67 20.67
N ILE A 609 -28.51 -8.65 20.56
CA ILE A 609 -27.70 -7.46 20.86
C ILE A 609 -28.01 -6.34 19.88
N LEU A 610 -28.10 -6.61 18.57
CA LEU A 610 -28.46 -5.58 17.59
C LEU A 610 -29.85 -4.99 17.84
N LYS A 611 -30.84 -5.82 18.20
CA LYS A 611 -32.16 -5.34 18.65
C LYS A 611 -32.07 -4.42 19.87
N ILE A 612 -31.23 -4.76 20.85
CA ILE A 612 -31.02 -3.91 22.06
C ILE A 612 -30.37 -2.58 21.67
N MET A 613 -29.43 -2.58 20.72
CA MET A 613 -28.76 -1.36 20.25
C MET A 613 -29.72 -0.38 19.57
N ASP A 614 -30.69 -0.88 18.81
CA ASP A 614 -31.69 -0.07 18.12
C ASP A 614 -32.89 0.30 19.02
N CYS A 615 -33.00 -0.31 20.19
CA CYS A 615 -34.13 -0.12 21.10
C CYS A 615 -34.02 1.21 21.88
N LYS A 616 -35.11 1.98 21.88
CA LYS A 616 -35.24 3.20 22.70
C LYS A 616 -35.90 2.95 24.06
N GLN A 617 -36.53 1.79 24.25
CA GLN A 617 -37.22 1.46 25.49
C GLN A 617 -36.19 1.16 26.59
N SER A 618 -36.36 1.79 27.74
CA SER A 618 -35.54 1.55 28.92
C SER A 618 -35.84 0.20 29.57
N CYS A 619 -34.82 -0.40 30.18
CA CYS A 619 -34.96 -1.55 31.08
C CYS A 619 -34.58 -1.16 32.53
N GLU A 620 -34.50 0.13 32.87
CA GLU A 620 -34.11 0.53 34.22
C GLU A 620 -35.15 0.06 35.25
N LEU A 621 -34.65 -0.63 36.29
CA LEU A 621 -35.46 -1.21 37.35
C LEU A 621 -35.22 -0.53 38.70
N ASN A 622 -34.21 0.34 38.80
CA ASN A 622 -33.92 1.07 40.03
C ASN A 622 -34.85 2.30 40.13
N PRO A 623 -35.77 2.37 41.12
CA PRO A 623 -36.70 3.48 41.27
C PRO A 623 -36.04 4.86 41.37
N SER A 624 -34.80 4.91 41.89
CA SER A 624 -34.03 6.16 42.04
C SER A 624 -33.40 6.68 40.75
N LYS A 625 -33.35 5.87 39.69
CA LYS A 625 -32.70 6.20 38.40
C LYS A 625 -33.67 6.30 37.23
N LEU A 626 -34.98 6.17 37.47
CA LEU A 626 -36.00 6.30 36.45
C LEU A 626 -36.13 7.75 35.98
N GLU A 627 -36.37 7.94 34.69
CA GLU A 627 -36.75 9.24 34.16
C GLU A 627 -38.21 9.58 34.53
N LYS A 628 -38.56 10.88 34.47
CA LYS A 628 -39.95 11.31 34.71
C LYS A 628 -40.84 10.70 33.62
N ASN A 629 -41.82 9.89 34.03
CA ASN A 629 -42.80 9.13 33.20
C ASN A 629 -42.41 7.70 32.80
N GLU A 630 -41.36 7.10 33.37
CA GLU A 630 -41.07 5.66 33.19
C GLU A 630 -41.77 4.78 34.25
N ASP A 631 -42.26 3.61 33.83
CA ASP A 631 -42.88 2.61 34.72
C ASP A 631 -41.99 1.36 34.85
N VAL A 632 -41.65 1.00 36.08
CA VAL A 632 -40.82 -0.18 36.41
C VAL A 632 -41.45 -1.46 35.89
N ASN A 633 -42.77 -1.59 35.92
CA ASN A 633 -43.46 -2.82 35.49
C ASN A 633 -43.36 -3.00 33.98
N ILE A 634 -43.43 -1.90 33.21
CA ILE A 634 -43.25 -1.92 31.76
C ILE A 634 -41.79 -2.26 31.42
N ASN A 635 -40.84 -1.65 32.10
CA ASN A 635 -39.41 -1.92 31.93
C ASN A 635 -39.06 -3.37 32.30
N LEU A 636 -39.67 -3.92 33.35
CA LEU A 636 -39.49 -5.31 33.78
C LEU A 636 -40.07 -6.29 32.76
N ALA A 637 -41.31 -6.06 32.29
CA ALA A 637 -41.91 -6.89 31.25
C ALA A 637 -41.06 -6.87 29.96
N HIS A 638 -40.52 -5.71 29.60
CA HIS A 638 -39.63 -5.58 28.46
C HIS A 638 -38.32 -6.37 28.65
N LEU A 639 -37.68 -6.27 29.81
CA LEU A 639 -36.47 -7.03 30.14
C LEU A 639 -36.72 -8.55 30.10
N LEU A 640 -37.84 -9.02 30.65
CA LEU A 640 -38.20 -10.44 30.66
C LEU A 640 -38.44 -10.99 29.25
N ASN A 641 -39.03 -10.19 28.36
CA ASN A 641 -39.21 -10.57 26.96
C ASN A 641 -37.86 -10.71 26.24
N ILE A 642 -36.94 -9.75 26.45
CA ILE A 642 -35.58 -9.82 25.90
C ILE A 642 -34.86 -11.07 26.43
N LEU A 643 -34.95 -11.34 27.72
CA LEU A 643 -34.30 -12.50 28.35
C LEU A 643 -34.85 -13.83 27.81
N SER A 644 -36.16 -13.93 27.63
CA SER A 644 -36.80 -15.15 27.11
C SER A 644 -36.34 -15.45 25.67
N GLU A 645 -36.36 -14.44 24.79
CA GLU A 645 -35.88 -14.58 23.41
C GLU A 645 -34.39 -14.94 23.36
N LEU A 646 -33.58 -14.28 24.20
CA LEU A 646 -32.14 -14.49 24.25
C LEU A 646 -31.79 -15.92 24.71
N LEU A 647 -32.44 -16.41 25.76
CA LEU A 647 -32.18 -17.75 26.30
C LEU A 647 -32.58 -18.83 25.31
N GLU A 648 -33.71 -18.69 24.63
CA GLU A 648 -34.12 -19.61 23.57
C GLU A 648 -33.05 -19.70 22.47
N LYS A 649 -32.54 -18.56 21.99
CA LYS A 649 -31.46 -18.51 21.00
C LYS A 649 -30.17 -19.16 21.48
N ILE A 650 -29.77 -18.91 22.73
CA ILE A 650 -28.58 -19.54 23.33
C ILE A 650 -28.72 -21.06 23.35
N PHE A 651 -29.88 -21.58 23.78
CA PHE A 651 -30.10 -23.03 23.86
C PHE A 651 -30.19 -23.69 22.47
N MET A 652 -30.84 -23.04 21.50
CA MET A 652 -30.87 -23.53 20.11
C MET A 652 -29.50 -23.50 19.44
N ALA A 653 -28.60 -22.60 19.87
CA ALA A 653 -27.23 -22.55 19.38
C ALA A 653 -26.31 -23.63 19.96
N ALA A 654 -26.77 -24.46 20.92
CA ALA A 654 -25.93 -25.46 21.59
C ALA A 654 -25.21 -26.39 20.60
N GLU A 655 -25.86 -26.75 19.48
CA GLU A 655 -25.31 -27.61 18.41
C GLU A 655 -24.22 -26.94 17.54
N ILE A 656 -24.04 -25.63 17.64
CA ILE A 656 -23.01 -24.87 16.91
C ILE A 656 -21.68 -24.84 17.66
N LEU A 657 -21.71 -25.11 18.98
CA LEU A 657 -20.51 -25.13 19.81
C LEU A 657 -19.45 -26.11 19.25
N PRO A 658 -18.17 -25.73 19.14
CA PRO A 658 -17.13 -26.58 18.52
C PRO A 658 -17.03 -27.98 19.17
N PRO A 659 -16.90 -29.06 18.39
CA PRO A 659 -16.80 -30.43 18.91
C PRO A 659 -15.63 -30.62 19.88
N THR A 660 -14.47 -30.04 19.58
CA THR A 660 -13.29 -30.10 20.47
C THR A 660 -13.55 -29.42 21.81
N LEU A 661 -14.26 -28.28 21.82
CA LEU A 661 -14.65 -27.59 23.05
C LEU A 661 -15.66 -28.41 23.86
N ARG A 662 -16.62 -29.07 23.20
CA ARG A 662 -17.54 -30.02 23.87
C ARG A 662 -16.79 -31.20 24.48
N TYR A 663 -15.79 -31.73 23.78
CA TYR A 663 -14.94 -32.80 24.30
C TYR A 663 -14.19 -32.35 25.57
N ILE A 664 -13.61 -31.14 25.57
CA ILE A 664 -12.94 -30.56 26.74
C ILE A 664 -13.93 -30.39 27.90
N TYR A 665 -15.14 -29.89 27.65
CA TYR A 665 -16.19 -29.82 28.66
C TYR A 665 -16.60 -31.19 29.20
N GLY A 666 -16.68 -32.22 28.34
CA GLY A 666 -16.90 -33.59 28.77
C GLY A 666 -15.77 -34.13 29.66
N CYS A 667 -14.52 -33.73 29.41
CA CYS A 667 -13.39 -34.06 30.29
C CYS A 667 -13.52 -33.36 31.65
N LEU A 668 -13.79 -32.05 31.66
CA LEU A 668 -14.05 -31.30 32.91
C LEU A 668 -15.13 -31.96 33.76
N GLN A 669 -16.24 -32.36 33.12
CA GLN A 669 -17.33 -33.06 33.79
C GLN A 669 -16.88 -34.35 34.48
N LYS A 670 -16.10 -35.18 33.78
CA LYS A 670 -15.57 -36.43 34.34
C LYS A 670 -14.61 -36.16 35.51
N SER A 671 -13.73 -35.18 35.36
CA SER A 671 -12.73 -34.85 36.38
C SER A 671 -13.36 -34.34 37.68
N VAL A 672 -14.34 -33.43 37.58
CA VAL A 672 -15.06 -32.95 38.79
C VAL A 672 -15.94 -34.04 39.41
N GLN A 673 -16.52 -34.94 38.61
CA GLN A 673 -17.26 -36.10 39.11
C GLN A 673 -16.36 -37.08 39.87
N SER A 674 -15.11 -37.25 39.44
CA SER A 674 -14.14 -38.08 40.13
C SER A 674 -13.64 -37.43 41.43
N LYS A 675 -13.42 -36.11 41.44
CA LYS A 675 -12.90 -35.37 42.61
C LYS A 675 -13.98 -35.14 43.69
N TRP A 676 -15.21 -34.81 43.29
CA TRP A 676 -16.34 -34.61 44.20
C TRP A 676 -17.56 -35.47 43.84
N PRO A 677 -17.52 -36.80 44.02
CA PRO A 677 -18.61 -37.70 43.63
C PRO A 677 -19.95 -37.42 44.33
N ALA A 678 -19.89 -36.90 45.55
CA ALA A 678 -21.08 -36.55 46.34
C ALA A 678 -21.82 -35.30 45.82
N ASN A 679 -21.13 -34.41 45.08
CA ASN A 679 -21.73 -33.17 44.60
C ASN A 679 -22.17 -33.31 43.14
N THR A 680 -23.41 -33.76 42.95
CA THR A 680 -24.02 -34.01 41.63
C THR A 680 -24.14 -32.75 40.76
N THR A 681 -24.10 -31.56 41.36
CA THR A 681 -24.21 -30.28 40.64
C THR A 681 -22.89 -29.81 40.01
N MET A 682 -21.74 -30.36 40.42
CA MET A 682 -20.43 -29.89 39.93
C MET A 682 -20.26 -30.09 38.42
N ARG A 683 -20.83 -31.17 37.85
CA ARG A 683 -20.77 -31.44 36.42
C ARG A 683 -21.40 -30.34 35.55
N THR A 684 -22.42 -29.66 36.06
CA THR A 684 -23.09 -28.57 35.33
C THR A 684 -22.47 -27.23 35.67
N ARG A 685 -22.11 -27.01 36.95
CA ARG A 685 -21.46 -25.77 37.43
C ARG A 685 -20.12 -25.50 36.74
N VAL A 686 -19.26 -26.51 36.58
CA VAL A 686 -17.94 -26.33 35.96
C VAL A 686 -18.05 -25.86 34.50
N VAL A 687 -19.01 -26.40 33.74
CA VAL A 687 -19.26 -25.99 32.35
C VAL A 687 -19.91 -24.60 32.31
N SER A 688 -20.86 -24.34 33.21
CA SER A 688 -21.51 -23.03 33.35
C SER A 688 -20.51 -21.90 33.61
N GLY A 689 -19.51 -22.15 34.47
CA GLY A 689 -18.43 -21.22 34.78
C GLY A 689 -17.56 -20.82 33.57
N PHE A 690 -17.48 -21.66 32.54
CA PHE A 690 -16.79 -21.30 31.29
C PHE A 690 -17.75 -20.69 30.26
N VAL A 691 -18.85 -21.37 29.95
CA VAL A 691 -19.78 -20.97 28.88
C VAL A 691 -20.49 -19.66 29.20
N PHE A 692 -20.98 -19.49 30.42
CA PHE A 692 -21.74 -18.29 30.78
C PHE A 692 -20.86 -17.21 31.37
N LEU A 693 -20.10 -17.53 32.42
CA LEU A 693 -19.32 -16.52 33.14
C LEU A 693 -18.13 -15.98 32.33
N ARG A 694 -17.48 -16.81 31.51
CA ARG A 694 -16.24 -16.45 30.80
C ARG A 694 -16.39 -16.31 29.28
N LEU A 695 -17.57 -16.58 28.71
CA LEU A 695 -17.84 -16.44 27.28
C LEU A 695 -19.10 -15.61 26.98
N ILE A 696 -20.30 -16.09 27.33
CA ILE A 696 -21.56 -15.42 26.97
C ILE A 696 -21.75 -14.10 27.70
N CYS A 697 -21.61 -14.05 29.03
CA CYS A 697 -21.84 -12.81 29.78
C CYS A 697 -20.82 -11.72 29.43
N PRO A 698 -19.51 -12.01 29.29
CA PRO A 698 -18.56 -11.04 28.75
C PRO A 698 -18.93 -10.55 27.34
N ALA A 699 -19.44 -11.41 26.47
CA ALA A 699 -19.87 -11.02 25.12
C ALA A 699 -21.13 -10.14 25.11
N ILE A 700 -22.02 -10.27 26.10
CA ILE A 700 -23.16 -9.37 26.28
C ILE A 700 -22.69 -8.02 26.85
N LEU A 701 -21.79 -8.03 27.83
CA LEU A 701 -21.29 -6.82 28.48
C LEU A 701 -20.43 -5.96 27.55
N ASN A 702 -19.56 -6.60 26.75
CA ASN A 702 -18.70 -5.91 25.78
C ASN A 702 -18.80 -6.58 24.40
N PRO A 703 -19.87 -6.31 23.63
CA PRO A 703 -20.11 -6.95 22.34
C PRO A 703 -19.08 -6.58 21.26
N ARG A 704 -18.37 -5.47 21.44
CA ARG A 704 -17.30 -5.03 20.53
C ARG A 704 -16.13 -6.03 20.51
N MET A 705 -15.74 -6.53 21.68
CA MET A 705 -14.64 -7.50 21.82
C MET A 705 -14.91 -8.84 21.12
N PHE A 706 -16.17 -9.12 20.81
CA PHE A 706 -16.60 -10.31 20.08
C PHE A 706 -16.99 -10.01 18.63
N ASN A 707 -16.67 -8.81 18.13
CA ASN A 707 -17.01 -8.33 16.78
C ASN A 707 -18.51 -8.43 16.45
N ILE A 708 -19.36 -8.18 17.44
CA ILE A 708 -20.83 -8.19 17.28
C ILE A 708 -21.32 -6.82 16.80
N ILE A 709 -20.76 -5.74 17.36
CA ILE A 709 -21.11 -4.34 17.06
C ILE A 709 -19.85 -3.53 16.74
N SER A 710 -20.01 -2.49 15.91
CA SER A 710 -18.98 -1.48 15.60
C SER A 710 -19.05 -0.26 16.52
N ASP A 711 -20.26 0.20 16.81
CA ASP A 711 -20.50 1.46 17.53
C ASP A 711 -20.63 1.24 19.04
N SER A 712 -20.42 2.31 19.82
CA SER A 712 -20.52 2.23 21.28
C SER A 712 -22.02 2.15 21.64
N PRO A 713 -22.43 1.28 22.58
CA PRO A 713 -23.82 1.25 23.02
C PRO A 713 -24.22 2.61 23.62
N SER A 714 -25.44 3.04 23.33
CA SER A 714 -26.04 4.21 23.99
C SER A 714 -26.14 3.95 25.51
N PRO A 715 -26.25 4.99 26.36
CA PRO A 715 -26.38 4.79 27.81
C PRO A 715 -27.50 3.82 28.19
N THR A 716 -28.65 3.92 27.50
CA THR A 716 -29.79 3.02 27.66
C THR A 716 -29.46 1.59 27.23
N ALA A 717 -28.85 1.40 26.06
CA ALA A 717 -28.47 0.08 25.57
C ALA A 717 -27.41 -0.59 26.47
N ALA A 718 -26.39 0.16 26.91
CA ALA A 718 -25.35 -0.31 27.82
C ALA A 718 -25.93 -0.77 29.16
N ARG A 719 -26.91 -0.01 29.68
CA ARG A 719 -27.63 -0.37 30.91
C ARG A 719 -28.45 -1.64 30.73
N THR A 720 -29.17 -1.77 29.61
CA THR A 720 -29.94 -2.97 29.27
C THR A 720 -29.04 -4.19 29.13
N LEU A 721 -27.92 -4.10 28.40
CA LEU A 721 -26.93 -5.17 28.28
C LEU A 721 -26.39 -5.62 29.64
N THR A 722 -26.13 -4.66 30.56
CA THR A 722 -25.69 -4.96 31.92
C THR A 722 -26.74 -5.75 32.72
N LEU A 723 -28.01 -5.34 32.63
CA LEU A 723 -29.10 -6.03 33.32
C LEU A 723 -29.33 -7.43 32.74
N VAL A 724 -29.29 -7.56 31.41
CA VAL A 724 -29.39 -8.84 30.72
C VAL A 724 -28.26 -9.78 31.15
N ALA A 725 -27.01 -9.32 31.10
CA ALA A 725 -25.85 -10.12 31.52
C ALA A 725 -25.95 -10.56 32.98
N LYS A 726 -26.38 -9.66 33.90
CA LYS A 726 -26.59 -10.01 35.32
C LYS A 726 -27.68 -11.08 35.50
N SER A 727 -28.81 -10.94 34.80
CA SER A 727 -29.91 -11.91 34.86
C SER A 727 -29.49 -13.28 34.32
N VAL A 728 -28.79 -13.31 33.18
CA VAL A 728 -28.26 -14.55 32.58
C VAL A 728 -27.22 -15.19 33.50
N GLN A 729 -26.34 -14.40 34.11
CA GLN A 729 -25.33 -14.89 35.05
C GLN A 729 -25.96 -15.51 36.31
N ASN A 730 -26.97 -14.86 36.87
CA ASN A 730 -27.70 -15.38 38.04
C ASN A 730 -28.42 -16.69 37.71
N LEU A 731 -29.06 -16.76 36.54
CA LEU A 731 -29.67 -18.00 36.05
C LEU A 731 -28.62 -19.11 35.87
N ALA A 732 -27.48 -18.80 35.27
CA ALA A 732 -26.38 -19.75 35.05
C ALA A 732 -25.75 -20.25 36.36
N ASN A 733 -25.80 -19.44 37.42
CA ASN A 733 -25.34 -19.81 38.77
C ASN A 733 -26.42 -20.53 39.59
N LEU A 734 -27.69 -20.53 39.14
CA LEU A 734 -28.85 -21.02 39.88
C LEU A 734 -29.05 -20.29 41.23
N VAL A 735 -28.89 -18.96 41.25
CA VAL A 735 -28.98 -18.11 42.46
C VAL A 735 -29.97 -16.96 42.23
N GLU A 736 -30.82 -16.67 43.23
CA GLU A 736 -31.73 -15.52 43.23
C GLU A 736 -30.98 -14.19 43.49
N PHE A 737 -31.51 -13.05 43.03
CA PHE A 737 -30.80 -11.76 43.07
C PHE A 737 -30.35 -11.36 44.50
N GLY A 738 -29.03 -11.41 44.73
CA GLY A 738 -28.35 -10.80 45.88
C GLY A 738 -27.57 -9.55 45.47
N ALA A 739 -27.51 -8.55 46.35
CA ALA A 739 -26.81 -7.29 46.09
C ALA A 739 -25.28 -7.46 46.12
N LYS A 740 -24.62 -7.46 44.95
CA LYS A 740 -23.21 -7.03 44.77
C LYS A 740 -22.82 -6.92 43.30
N ASN A 741 -21.93 -5.96 43.01
CA ASN A 741 -21.47 -5.57 41.67
C ASN A 741 -20.26 -6.39 41.21
N VAL A 742 -20.10 -6.52 39.89
CA VAL A 742 -19.03 -7.28 39.21
C VAL A 742 -17.88 -6.33 38.83
N PRO A 743 -16.60 -6.73 38.98
CA PRO A 743 -15.45 -5.94 38.52
C PRO A 743 -15.29 -6.01 36.98
N GLU A 744 -14.77 -4.92 36.40
CA GLU A 744 -14.45 -4.79 34.98
C GLU A 744 -13.27 -5.71 34.58
N LEU A 745 -13.38 -6.35 33.41
CA LEU A 745 -12.30 -7.14 32.80
C LEU A 745 -11.43 -6.26 31.89
N PRO A 746 -10.11 -6.52 31.80
CA PRO A 746 -9.23 -5.82 30.87
C PRO A 746 -9.44 -6.23 29.40
N ASP A 747 -9.29 -5.25 28.51
CA ASP A 747 -9.35 -5.39 27.05
C ASP A 747 -8.06 -6.03 26.50
N THR A 748 -8.20 -7.06 25.66
CA THR A 748 -7.11 -7.53 24.77
C THR A 748 -7.70 -8.04 23.46
N THR A 749 -7.39 -7.36 22.35
CA THR A 749 -7.74 -7.77 20.98
C THR A 749 -6.60 -8.59 20.36
N GLU A 750 -6.69 -9.92 20.41
CA GLU A 750 -5.71 -10.76 19.73
C GLU A 750 -6.13 -11.10 18.29
N HIS A 751 -5.40 -10.57 17.32
CA HIS A 751 -5.48 -10.99 15.93
C HIS A 751 -4.76 -12.33 15.72
N SER A 752 -5.47 -13.33 15.20
CA SER A 752 -4.96 -14.67 14.91
C SER A 752 -3.86 -14.61 13.84
N ARG A 753 -2.67 -15.12 14.18
CA ARG A 753 -1.57 -15.29 13.23
C ARG A 753 -1.03 -16.71 13.30
N THR A 754 -0.47 -17.20 12.22
CA THR A 754 0.07 -18.55 12.07
C THR A 754 1.54 -18.46 11.66
N ASP A 755 2.40 -18.07 12.61
CA ASP A 755 3.85 -18.13 12.44
C ASP A 755 4.48 -18.79 13.68
N LEU A 756 4.65 -20.11 13.63
CA LEU A 756 5.14 -20.90 14.77
C LEU A 756 6.52 -20.43 15.24
N SER A 757 7.41 -20.08 14.31
CA SER A 757 8.76 -19.61 14.62
C SER A 757 8.74 -18.35 15.49
N ARG A 758 7.77 -17.45 15.26
CA ARG A 758 7.57 -16.25 16.07
C ARG A 758 7.08 -16.57 17.48
N TYR A 759 6.17 -17.53 17.63
CA TYR A 759 5.68 -17.93 18.95
C TYR A 759 6.76 -18.63 19.78
N LEU A 760 7.57 -19.48 19.14
CA LEU A 760 8.71 -20.12 19.79
C LEU A 760 9.77 -19.09 20.20
N ALA A 761 10.05 -18.09 19.35
CA ALA A 761 10.96 -17.00 19.69
C ALA A 761 10.44 -16.15 20.86
N ALA A 762 9.15 -15.79 20.86
CA ALA A 762 8.54 -15.05 21.97
C ALA A 762 8.60 -15.84 23.29
N LEU A 763 8.36 -17.15 23.25
CA LEU A 763 8.48 -18.01 24.43
C LEU A 763 9.93 -18.16 24.90
N HIS A 764 10.90 -18.22 23.98
CA HIS A 764 12.33 -18.22 24.31
C HIS A 764 12.73 -16.92 25.03
N GLU A 765 12.30 -15.75 24.57
CA GLU A 765 12.53 -14.47 25.24
C GLU A 765 11.90 -14.43 26.65
N MET A 766 10.70 -15.01 26.84
CA MET A 766 10.10 -15.14 28.18
C MET A 766 10.95 -16.02 29.11
N CYS A 767 11.47 -17.15 28.62
CA CYS A 767 12.38 -18.00 29.39
C CYS A 767 13.68 -17.25 29.75
N MET A 768 14.20 -16.41 28.86
CA MET A 768 15.38 -15.58 29.12
C MET A 768 15.11 -14.52 30.18
N ALA A 769 14.00 -13.80 30.08
CA ALA A 769 13.59 -12.76 31.03
C ALA A 769 13.42 -13.31 32.45
N HIS A 770 12.91 -14.54 32.59
CA HIS A 770 12.73 -15.22 33.88
C HIS A 770 13.80 -16.29 34.17
N SER A 771 14.97 -16.21 33.54
CA SER A 771 16.00 -17.26 33.65
C SER A 771 16.52 -17.46 35.07
N ASP A 772 16.61 -16.42 35.89
CA ASP A 772 17.04 -16.50 37.30
C ASP A 772 15.99 -17.21 38.18
N GLU A 773 14.71 -16.92 37.97
CA GLU A 773 13.60 -17.58 38.67
C GLU A 773 13.49 -19.05 38.25
N LEU A 774 13.58 -19.33 36.95
CA LEU A 774 13.61 -20.70 36.41
C LEU A 774 14.82 -21.49 36.92
N ARG A 775 15.99 -20.85 37.07
CA ARG A 775 17.19 -21.47 37.67
C ARG A 775 16.95 -21.83 39.12
N THR A 776 16.27 -20.95 39.87
CA THR A 776 15.88 -21.22 41.26
C THR A 776 14.97 -22.45 41.36
N LEU A 777 13.92 -22.52 40.53
CA LEU A 777 13.02 -23.68 40.45
C LEU A 777 13.75 -24.96 40.01
N SER A 778 14.73 -24.86 39.11
CA SER A 778 15.52 -26.02 38.66
C SER A 778 16.41 -26.62 39.76
N ASN A 779 16.69 -25.85 40.81
CA ASN A 779 17.50 -26.29 41.94
C ASN A 779 16.66 -27.05 42.98
N GLU A 780 15.33 -26.96 42.92
CA GLU A 780 14.43 -27.76 43.76
C GLU A 780 14.52 -29.23 43.38
N ARG A 781 14.53 -30.12 44.39
CA ARG A 781 14.55 -31.57 44.17
C ARG A 781 13.14 -32.02 43.77
N GLY A 782 13.02 -32.66 42.62
CA GLY A 782 11.75 -33.20 42.16
C GLY A 782 11.77 -33.69 40.72
N VAL A 783 10.64 -34.21 40.24
CA VAL A 783 10.49 -34.78 38.89
C VAL A 783 10.73 -33.73 37.79
N MET A 784 10.51 -32.44 38.09
CA MET A 784 10.71 -31.33 37.16
C MET A 784 12.18 -30.93 36.98
N GLN A 785 13.07 -31.31 37.91
CA GLN A 785 14.46 -30.82 37.96
C GLN A 785 15.23 -31.06 36.66
N HIS A 786 15.18 -32.28 36.13
CA HIS A 786 15.95 -32.63 34.93
C HIS A 786 15.46 -31.85 33.71
N VAL A 787 14.13 -31.68 33.59
CA VAL A 787 13.50 -30.95 32.49
C VAL A 787 13.84 -29.46 32.55
N LEU A 788 13.81 -28.84 33.74
CA LEU A 788 14.13 -27.42 33.90
C LEU A 788 15.62 -27.11 33.67
N LYS A 789 16.51 -28.02 34.07
CA LYS A 789 17.94 -27.89 33.72
C LYS A 789 18.17 -27.98 32.22
N LYS A 790 17.46 -28.89 31.54
CA LYS A 790 17.50 -29.00 30.07
C LYS A 790 16.91 -27.76 29.40
N LEU A 791 15.83 -27.20 29.93
CA LEU A 791 15.23 -25.94 29.46
C LEU A 791 16.25 -24.80 29.49
N LEU A 792 16.90 -24.57 30.64
CA LEU A 792 17.89 -23.51 30.80
C LEU A 792 19.08 -23.69 29.84
N ALA A 793 19.58 -24.92 29.67
CA ALA A 793 20.65 -25.21 28.73
C ALA A 793 20.27 -24.90 27.27
N ILE A 794 19.06 -25.29 26.85
CA ILE A 794 18.54 -24.98 25.50
C ILE A 794 18.33 -23.47 25.34
N THR A 795 17.78 -22.80 26.35
CA THR A 795 17.57 -21.35 26.36
C THR A 795 18.88 -20.58 26.21
N GLU A 796 19.95 -20.99 26.91
CA GLU A 796 21.30 -20.42 26.76
C GLU A 796 21.91 -20.72 25.38
N LEU A 797 21.75 -21.96 24.87
CA LEU A 797 22.24 -22.34 23.53
C LEU A 797 21.55 -21.53 22.42
N LEU A 798 20.23 -21.35 22.49
CA LEU A 798 19.47 -20.52 21.56
C LEU A 798 19.93 -19.07 21.60
N GLN A 799 20.22 -18.53 22.80
CA GLN A 799 20.76 -17.18 22.95
C GLN A 799 22.14 -17.03 22.30
N GLN A 800 23.02 -18.03 22.48
CA GLN A 800 24.34 -18.06 21.83
C GLN A 800 24.22 -18.11 20.31
N LYS A 801 23.36 -18.98 19.78
CA LYS A 801 23.08 -19.06 18.33
C LYS A 801 22.55 -17.73 17.78
N GLN A 802 21.57 -17.11 18.43
CA GLN A 802 21.02 -15.81 18.04
C GLN A 802 22.08 -14.70 18.01
N ASN A 803 23.03 -14.73 18.96
CA ASN A 803 24.18 -13.81 19.00
C ASN A 803 25.18 -14.08 17.87
N GLN A 804 25.49 -15.35 17.57
CA GLN A 804 26.38 -15.72 16.45
C GLN A 804 25.83 -15.26 15.08
N TYR A 805 24.52 -15.39 14.86
CA TYR A 805 23.87 -14.84 13.67
C TYR A 805 23.99 -13.31 13.59
N SER A 806 23.96 -12.63 14.74
CA SER A 806 24.06 -11.16 14.80
C SER A 806 25.47 -10.65 14.44
N VAL A 807 26.53 -11.36 14.85
CA VAL A 807 27.92 -11.01 14.51
C VAL A 807 28.21 -11.26 13.03
N SER A 808 27.69 -12.35 12.47
CA SER A 808 27.89 -12.73 11.06
C SER A 808 27.27 -11.75 10.05
N ASN A 809 26.26 -10.97 10.45
CA ASN A 809 25.62 -9.95 9.63
C ASN A 809 26.33 -8.58 9.66
N ASN A 810 27.19 -8.30 10.65
CA ASN A 810 27.93 -7.04 10.74
C ASN A 810 29.27 -7.06 9.98
N ILE A 811 29.71 -8.23 9.49
CA ILE A 811 31.01 -8.43 8.83
C ILE A 811 30.86 -8.49 7.28
N ARG A 812 29.67 -8.24 6.73
CA ARG A 812 29.44 -8.22 5.27
C ARG A 812 28.93 -6.89 4.77
#